data_AF-A0A5E5QQQ0-F1
#
_entry.id   AF-A0A5E5QQQ0-F1
#
_cell.length_a   1.000
_cell.length_b   1.000
_cell.length_c   1.000
_cell.angle_alpha   90.00
_cell.angle_beta   90.00
_cell.angle_gamma   90.00
#
_symmetry.space_group_name_H-M   'P 1'
#
loop_
_entity.id
_entity.type
_entity.pdbx_description
1 polymer ?
#
loop_
_entity_poly.entity_id
_entity_poly.type
_entity_poly.pdbx_seq_one_letter_code
_entity_poly.pdbx_strand_id
1 'polypeptide(L)'
;MKTLKTLKTLKLLTLIISFYFVSYANASSVYCNTINYCHRTCDNGNIDLGSRDYYGWPGLPPMPASRCPEDQAPSVSRLSCKVTGNYYPGEHTGPGAGSGTIGGKYYHCQFNCKDGTKSPWLHWSYPAPAKYSDFCIDAPKVVAPNISNSTPKNLVTNLGSTISWHPNNTGGSVTHYSISPSLPSGLSFNTSNGTISGIPTVANTTNYTITAYNAGESSKVVINITIKKLVKTLTSGVPESDSLARREWHFYKISVAKNEKVTVELTNLTADLDLYANKGQKPTISSFECRPYNRGTSLETCTFEFDRLGVAYISVYAHHPGSYKITATIEDSIIQQLTLNQEKNDFVIKGQWKYYKLDAITNAKVIFRLLSLSGNVDLYIKQNAKPGINDYDCRPYTDYKKFESCVASIHGTMYIGIHGYVGGSYKLLAKESPPKAVLLLHGLNSDVSTWNALKAKEFDDKCTTLPLGGSTRNVNNRGVSCFALNFGGYDRYGLKGLDDISCDVDIGCQGDYSSFSQLGQEVNNAITTIKQYLSNHTEIVLLGHSRGGLAARSFMQGGYENKNSVLSMITTGTPHKGTPFGRIYDYLQQNCLPESAHKNDNGDCEDDWEAAYVIKKELDIRIPSIGLLSEDSTDITTLKNNINNLNDYNKTHVQLIYHNKTFGDVSLFYNPLPSQGWFLDQLSDRAERFILNGQSFDPLKGDGIVPSSNQMFN
;
A
#
# COMPACT_ATOMS: atom_id res chain seq x y z
N MET A 1 13.32 -41.28 4.63
CA MET A 1 14.15 -41.46 5.86
C MET A 1 13.51 -40.69 7.02
N LYS A 2 13.80 -41.06 8.27
CA LYS A 2 13.62 -40.18 9.46
C LYS A 2 14.73 -39.08 9.41
N THR A 3 14.69 -37.95 10.11
CA THR A 3 14.57 -37.77 11.58
C THR A 3 14.17 -36.34 12.01
N LEU A 4 13.67 -36.21 13.24
CA LEU A 4 13.55 -34.95 14.01
C LEU A 4 14.92 -34.50 14.53
N LYS A 5 15.09 -33.19 14.85
CA LYS A 5 15.37 -32.71 16.23
C LYS A 5 15.50 -31.18 16.45
N THR A 6 14.62 -30.68 17.35
CA THR A 6 14.85 -29.71 18.46
C THR A 6 15.59 -28.36 18.31
N LEU A 7 14.94 -27.35 18.90
CA LEU A 7 15.43 -26.08 19.49
C LEU A 7 16.95 -25.93 19.79
N LYS A 8 17.44 -24.69 19.68
CA LYS A 8 18.20 -24.02 20.78
C LYS A 8 18.18 -22.49 20.71
N THR A 9 18.47 -21.86 21.84
CA THR A 9 18.53 -20.40 22.06
C THR A 9 19.96 -19.91 22.36
N LEU A 10 20.12 -18.57 22.36
CA LEU A 10 21.09 -17.79 23.15
C LEU A 10 22.54 -17.59 22.63
N LYS A 11 22.87 -16.32 22.28
CA LYS A 11 24.07 -15.48 22.59
C LYS A 11 24.11 -14.31 21.55
N LEU A 12 24.33 -13.03 21.87
CA LEU A 12 25.26 -12.31 22.77
C LEU A 12 26.67 -12.08 22.15
N LEU A 13 26.93 -10.87 21.65
CA LEU A 13 28.21 -10.16 21.77
C LEU A 13 28.09 -8.64 21.46
N THR A 14 29.20 -7.89 21.59
CA THR A 14 29.26 -6.42 21.76
C THR A 14 30.48 -5.82 21.05
N LEU A 15 30.39 -4.57 20.54
CA LEU A 15 31.40 -3.48 20.34
C LEU A 15 30.79 -2.45 19.32
N ILE A 16 30.87 -1.11 19.37
CA ILE A 16 31.98 -0.11 19.56
C ILE A 16 32.96 -0.18 18.36
N ILE A 17 33.44 0.87 17.65
CA ILE A 17 34.05 2.17 18.02
C ILE A 17 33.88 3.18 16.83
N SER A 18 33.81 4.52 16.99
CA SER A 18 34.91 5.51 16.80
C SER A 18 34.35 6.95 16.82
N PHE A 19 34.81 7.91 17.65
CA PHE A 19 35.90 8.92 17.46
C PHE A 19 35.61 10.03 16.40
N TYR A 20 36.06 11.30 16.52
CA TYR A 20 36.93 12.06 17.47
C TYR A 20 36.36 13.52 17.60
N PHE A 21 36.92 14.63 18.12
CA PHE A 21 38.21 15.15 18.64
C PHE A 21 37.91 16.13 19.82
N VAL A 22 38.65 16.19 20.94
CA VAL A 22 39.82 17.08 21.29
C VAL A 22 39.49 18.58 21.37
N SER A 23 39.76 19.30 22.47
CA SER A 23 40.92 19.27 23.40
C SER A 23 40.55 19.55 24.89
N TYR A 24 41.41 19.58 25.95
CA TYR A 24 42.86 19.32 26.11
C TYR A 24 43.29 18.95 27.58
N ALA A 25 44.58 19.12 27.88
CA ALA A 25 45.37 19.04 29.15
C ALA A 25 44.78 19.77 30.40
N ASN A 26 45.14 19.53 31.69
CA ASN A 26 46.09 18.62 32.41
C ASN A 26 45.77 18.69 33.96
N ALA A 27 46.37 18.00 34.96
CA ALA A 27 47.34 16.87 35.08
C ALA A 27 47.35 16.29 36.54
N SER A 28 48.04 15.14 36.72
CA SER A 28 48.78 14.63 37.91
C SER A 28 48.18 14.55 39.34
N SER A 29 47.74 13.33 39.68
CA SER A 29 47.91 12.54 40.94
C SER A 29 48.73 13.05 42.16
N VAL A 30 48.27 12.70 43.37
CA VAL A 30 49.08 12.35 44.58
C VAL A 30 48.33 11.29 45.45
N TYR A 31 49.08 10.40 46.12
CA TYR A 31 48.61 9.42 47.13
C TYR A 31 48.51 10.05 48.54
N CYS A 32 47.71 9.48 49.45
CA CYS A 32 48.15 9.38 50.86
C CYS A 32 47.41 8.28 51.65
N ASN A 33 48.06 7.78 52.71
CA ASN A 33 47.52 6.79 53.65
C ASN A 33 48.15 7.04 55.04
N THR A 34 47.45 6.65 56.12
CA THR A 34 47.92 6.58 57.53
C THR A 34 48.57 7.81 58.20
N ILE A 35 47.99 8.20 59.34
CA ILE A 35 48.64 8.81 60.53
C ILE A 35 49.31 10.19 60.33
N ASN A 36 48.69 11.23 60.90
CA ASN A 36 49.40 12.19 61.75
C ASN A 36 48.46 12.95 62.71
N TYR A 37 49.00 13.48 63.81
CA TYR A 37 48.23 14.19 64.82
C TYR A 37 47.73 15.55 64.33
N CYS A 38 46.55 15.95 64.79
CA CYS A 38 46.11 17.34 64.85
C CYS A 38 45.57 17.63 66.26
N HIS A 39 46.42 18.20 67.12
CA HIS A 39 45.92 18.92 68.29
C HIS A 39 45.12 20.13 67.81
N ARG A 40 43.80 20.08 67.99
CA ARG A 40 42.94 21.26 67.93
C ARG A 40 41.96 21.17 69.08
N THR A 41 41.95 22.19 69.93
CA THR A 41 41.09 22.25 71.12
C THR A 41 39.64 22.46 70.70
N CYS A 42 38.87 21.38 70.78
CA CYS A 42 37.45 21.40 71.09
C CYS A 42 37.35 21.18 72.62
N ASP A 43 36.61 21.92 73.42
CA ASP A 43 35.46 22.79 73.12
C ASP A 43 34.41 22.05 72.28
N ASN A 44 33.69 21.19 72.98
CA ASN A 44 32.49 20.46 72.53
C ASN A 44 32.74 19.46 71.39
N GLY A 45 33.61 18.48 71.65
CA GLY A 45 33.59 17.22 70.91
C GLY A 45 32.39 16.37 71.28
N ASN A 46 31.70 15.81 70.29
CA ASN A 46 30.72 14.73 70.46
C ASN A 46 30.98 13.68 69.37
N ILE A 47 30.98 12.40 69.75
CA ILE A 47 31.04 11.25 68.85
C ILE A 47 29.71 10.51 68.92
N ASP A 48 29.22 10.07 67.77
CA ASP A 48 27.92 9.46 67.60
C ASP A 48 27.87 8.02 68.16
N LEU A 49 26.79 7.70 68.89
CA LEU A 49 26.37 6.34 69.22
C LEU A 49 25.03 6.07 68.54
N GLY A 50 25.09 5.98 67.21
CA GLY A 50 23.93 5.88 66.34
C GLY A 50 23.03 4.69 66.69
N SER A 51 21.72 4.94 66.68
CA SER A 51 20.69 3.93 66.88
C SER A 51 20.69 2.90 65.74
N ARG A 52 21.29 1.73 65.98
CA ARG A 52 20.98 0.52 65.21
C ARG A 52 19.68 -0.09 65.74
N ASP A 53 18.74 -0.34 64.85
CA ASP A 53 17.55 -1.13 65.17
C ASP A 53 17.95 -2.53 65.65
N TYR A 54 17.35 -2.95 66.76
CA TYR A 54 17.62 -4.23 67.39
C TYR A 54 16.73 -5.33 66.79
N TYR A 55 17.35 -6.40 66.27
CA TYR A 55 16.65 -7.66 66.00
C TYR A 55 17.21 -8.77 66.90
N GLY A 56 16.60 -8.93 68.08
CA GLY A 56 16.36 -10.26 68.68
C GLY A 56 17.21 -10.71 69.88
N TRP A 57 16.53 -10.80 71.03
CA TRP A 57 16.74 -11.79 72.13
C TRP A 57 18.07 -11.72 72.94
N PRO A 58 18.13 -12.30 74.16
CA PRO A 58 17.23 -11.99 75.28
C PRO A 58 17.98 -11.82 76.63
N GLY A 59 17.32 -11.24 77.65
CA GLY A 59 17.71 -11.50 79.06
C GLY A 59 18.12 -10.31 79.94
N LEU A 60 17.25 -9.31 80.09
CA LEU A 60 17.22 -8.43 81.28
C LEU A 60 15.77 -8.29 81.77
N PRO A 61 15.51 -8.12 83.08
CA PRO A 61 14.16 -8.00 83.62
C PRO A 61 13.49 -6.68 83.19
N PRO A 62 12.17 -6.65 82.99
CA PRO A 62 11.47 -5.44 82.57
C PRO A 62 11.48 -4.39 83.69
N MET A 63 12.00 -3.19 83.40
CA MET A 63 11.78 -2.04 84.28
C MET A 63 10.32 -1.56 84.17
N PRO A 64 9.67 -1.23 85.29
CA PRO A 64 8.23 -0.91 85.30
C PRO A 64 7.95 0.46 84.67
N ALA A 65 7.08 0.47 83.65
CA ALA A 65 6.64 1.70 83.01
C ALA A 65 5.84 2.60 83.97
N SER A 66 6.36 3.79 84.31
CA SER A 66 5.55 4.89 84.87
C SER A 66 6.26 6.26 84.87
N ARG A 67 5.57 7.29 84.34
CA ARG A 67 5.67 8.73 84.67
C ARG A 67 6.96 9.50 84.26
N CYS A 68 7.12 9.74 82.96
CA CYS A 68 6.66 11.02 82.39
C CYS A 68 5.49 10.69 81.44
N PRO A 69 4.49 11.56 81.20
CA PRO A 69 3.48 11.30 80.17
C PRO A 69 4.11 11.23 78.77
N GLU A 70 3.67 10.29 77.94
CA GLU A 70 4.16 10.13 76.56
C GLU A 70 3.27 10.88 75.57
N ASP A 71 3.90 11.74 74.77
CA ASP A 71 3.66 11.80 73.32
C ASP A 71 4.90 12.42 72.66
N GLN A 72 5.59 11.62 71.83
CA GLN A 72 6.89 11.90 71.20
C GLN A 72 8.10 12.03 72.14
N ALA A 73 9.27 11.57 71.69
CA ALA A 73 10.49 11.45 72.50
C ALA A 73 11.51 12.60 72.27
N PRO A 74 12.41 12.90 73.23
CA PRO A 74 12.45 12.47 74.62
C PRO A 74 11.99 13.58 75.59
N SER A 75 11.14 13.23 76.57
CA SER A 75 10.43 14.19 77.45
C SER A 75 11.20 14.64 78.72
N VAL A 76 12.52 14.44 78.77
CA VAL A 76 13.40 14.80 79.90
C VAL A 76 14.04 16.18 79.70
N SER A 77 14.07 17.00 80.75
CA SER A 77 14.66 18.35 80.72
C SER A 77 16.00 18.46 81.46
N ARG A 78 16.23 17.66 82.51
CA ARG A 78 17.50 17.60 83.25
C ARG A 78 17.62 16.33 84.08
N LEU A 79 18.79 15.70 84.02
CA LEU A 79 19.25 14.73 85.02
C LEU A 79 19.81 15.49 86.23
N SER A 80 19.62 14.98 87.43
CA SER A 80 20.21 15.55 88.66
C SER A 80 20.81 14.43 89.49
N CYS A 81 22.14 14.44 89.63
CA CYS A 81 22.89 13.42 90.37
C CYS A 81 23.57 14.00 91.61
N LYS A 82 23.73 13.19 92.66
CA LYS A 82 24.59 13.45 93.82
C LYS A 82 25.53 12.27 94.07
N VAL A 83 26.77 12.58 94.46
CA VAL A 83 27.75 11.62 94.98
C VAL A 83 27.49 11.39 96.46
N THR A 84 27.38 10.13 96.88
CA THR A 84 27.08 9.75 98.27
C THR A 84 28.18 8.87 98.87
N GLY A 85 29.31 9.51 99.18
CA GLY A 85 30.40 8.92 99.97
C GLY A 85 31.51 8.21 99.18
N ASN A 86 32.61 7.92 99.89
CA ASN A 86 33.69 7.01 99.51
C ASN A 86 33.64 5.80 100.47
N TYR A 87 34.10 4.63 100.06
CA TYR A 87 34.13 3.42 100.89
C TYR A 87 35.55 2.87 101.07
N TYR A 88 35.88 2.43 102.29
CA TYR A 88 37.10 1.69 102.65
C TYR A 88 36.70 0.34 103.25
N PRO A 89 37.00 -0.81 102.61
CA PRO A 89 36.95 -2.12 103.25
C PRO A 89 38.23 -2.39 104.07
N GLY A 90 38.08 -3.12 105.17
CA GLY A 90 39.18 -3.53 106.04
C GLY A 90 39.92 -4.78 105.58
N GLU A 91 40.90 -5.21 106.39
CA GLU A 91 41.78 -6.34 106.12
C GLU A 91 41.06 -7.69 106.13
N HIS A 92 41.47 -8.60 105.24
CA HIS A 92 41.45 -10.04 105.50
C HIS A 92 42.60 -10.73 104.74
N THR A 93 43.09 -11.84 105.29
CA THR A 93 44.40 -12.41 104.97
C THR A 93 44.33 -13.64 104.05
N GLY A 94 45.23 -13.69 103.06
CA GLY A 94 45.43 -14.82 102.16
C GLY A 94 46.71 -14.63 101.33
N PRO A 95 47.55 -15.66 101.09
CA PRO A 95 48.88 -15.46 100.54
C PRO A 95 48.89 -15.30 99.01
N GLY A 96 49.62 -14.29 98.52
CA GLY A 96 50.09 -14.27 97.12
C GLY A 96 49.41 -13.30 96.13
N ALA A 97 49.01 -12.10 96.55
CA ALA A 97 48.62 -11.03 95.62
C ALA A 97 49.26 -9.68 96.01
N GLY A 98 49.69 -8.89 95.01
CA GLY A 98 50.30 -7.57 95.20
C GLY A 98 49.29 -6.48 95.56
N SER A 99 49.73 -5.46 96.30
CA SER A 99 48.89 -4.36 96.77
C SER A 99 48.42 -3.42 95.64
N GLY A 100 47.11 -3.13 95.61
CA GLY A 100 46.52 -2.22 94.62
C GLY A 100 45.13 -1.73 95.04
N THR A 101 45.06 -0.66 95.84
CA THR A 101 43.81 -0.12 96.37
C THR A 101 43.10 0.77 95.35
N ILE A 102 41.88 0.42 94.94
CA ILE A 102 41.02 1.24 94.06
C ILE A 102 39.69 1.54 94.77
N GLY A 103 39.45 2.81 95.10
CA GLY A 103 38.20 3.27 95.71
C GLY A 103 37.15 3.67 94.67
N GLY A 104 35.95 3.09 94.78
CA GLY A 104 34.79 3.48 93.96
C GLY A 104 33.93 4.59 94.59
N LYS A 105 33.09 5.23 93.78
CA LYS A 105 32.06 6.20 94.19
C LYS A 105 30.67 5.77 93.71
N TYR A 106 29.66 6.01 94.53
CA TYR A 106 28.25 5.78 94.19
C TYR A 106 27.58 7.07 93.72
N TYR A 107 26.68 6.93 92.74
CA TYR A 107 25.89 8.03 92.20
C TYR A 107 24.38 7.74 92.37
N HIS A 108 23.69 8.62 93.08
CA HIS A 108 22.23 8.70 93.10
C HIS A 108 21.78 9.70 92.03
N CYS A 109 20.85 9.32 91.15
CA CYS A 109 20.35 10.20 90.09
C CYS A 109 18.81 10.19 89.98
N GLN A 110 18.23 11.34 89.61
CA GLN A 110 16.80 11.54 89.39
C GLN A 110 16.58 12.34 88.10
N PHE A 111 15.58 11.97 87.29
CA PHE A 111 15.14 12.73 86.12
C PHE A 111 14.09 13.77 86.50
N ASN A 112 14.13 14.93 85.84
CA ASN A 112 13.06 15.92 85.85
C ASN A 112 12.43 15.96 84.44
N CYS A 113 11.10 15.78 84.36
CA CYS A 113 10.32 15.92 83.13
C CYS A 113 10.16 17.43 82.78
N LYS A 114 9.73 17.76 81.55
CA LYS A 114 9.53 19.18 81.14
C LYS A 114 8.39 19.91 81.87
N ASP A 115 7.44 19.19 82.44
CA ASP A 115 6.30 19.73 83.21
C ASP A 115 6.64 20.03 84.69
N GLY A 116 7.88 19.73 85.13
CA GLY A 116 8.33 19.89 86.52
C GLY A 116 8.15 18.64 87.40
N THR A 117 7.53 17.57 86.90
CA THR A 117 7.46 16.29 87.62
C THR A 117 8.81 15.57 87.65
N LYS A 118 8.98 14.61 88.56
CA LYS A 118 10.26 13.93 88.82
C LYS A 118 10.10 12.41 88.91
N SER A 119 11.08 11.68 88.40
CA SER A 119 11.12 10.21 88.48
C SER A 119 11.41 9.70 89.90
N PRO A 120 11.26 8.39 90.15
CA PRO A 120 11.98 7.72 91.25
C PRO A 120 13.51 7.88 91.12
N TRP A 121 14.23 7.65 92.22
CA TRP A 121 15.70 7.67 92.24
C TRP A 121 16.29 6.37 91.68
N LEU A 122 17.34 6.50 90.87
CA LEU A 122 18.13 5.40 90.33
C LEU A 122 19.54 5.41 90.94
N HIS A 123 20.11 4.22 91.12
CA HIS A 123 21.40 3.99 91.78
C HIS A 123 22.34 3.30 90.78
N TRP A 124 23.51 3.88 90.52
CA TRP A 124 24.55 3.28 89.68
C TRP A 124 25.91 3.25 90.40
N SER A 125 26.70 2.23 90.08
CA SER A 125 28.05 1.99 90.61
C SER A 125 28.99 1.60 89.47
N TYR A 126 30.11 2.31 89.31
CA TYR A 126 31.18 1.98 88.36
C TYR A 126 32.54 2.13 89.04
N PRO A 127 33.48 1.19 88.85
CA PRO A 127 34.88 1.40 89.24
C PRO A 127 35.55 2.39 88.26
N ALA A 128 36.23 3.40 88.81
CA ALA A 128 37.00 4.37 88.03
C ALA A 128 38.45 3.89 87.81
N PRO A 129 39.15 4.40 86.80
CA PRO A 129 39.90 5.64 87.07
C PRO A 129 39.74 6.74 85.99
N ALA A 130 40.43 7.86 86.22
CA ALA A 130 40.51 9.09 85.41
C ALA A 130 39.34 10.09 85.55
N LYS A 131 39.69 11.37 85.41
CA LYS A 131 38.88 12.53 85.82
C LYS A 131 37.87 12.93 84.74
N TYR A 132 36.60 13.00 85.10
CA TYR A 132 35.64 13.95 84.52
C TYR A 132 34.77 14.55 85.64
N SER A 133 34.67 15.87 85.67
CA SER A 133 33.61 16.59 86.37
C SER A 133 32.52 17.00 85.37
N ASP A 134 31.36 17.39 85.90
CA ASP A 134 30.29 18.09 85.19
C ASP A 134 29.60 17.33 84.05
N PHE A 135 28.53 16.63 84.42
CA PHE A 135 27.67 15.88 83.50
C PHE A 135 26.56 16.78 82.94
N CYS A 136 26.89 17.62 81.96
CA CYS A 136 25.92 18.46 81.25
C CYS A 136 25.20 17.66 80.16
N ILE A 137 23.87 17.62 80.21
CA ILE A 137 23.03 17.22 79.08
C ILE A 137 22.75 18.48 78.26
N ASP A 138 23.52 18.69 77.20
CA ASP A 138 23.16 19.66 76.17
C ASP A 138 21.90 19.19 75.41
N ALA A 139 21.08 20.14 75.00
CA ALA A 139 19.96 19.85 74.10
C ALA A 139 20.48 19.25 72.79
N PRO A 140 19.81 18.26 72.19
CA PRO A 140 20.28 17.62 70.97
C PRO A 140 20.47 18.68 69.88
N LYS A 141 21.68 18.76 69.32
CA LYS A 141 22.03 19.74 68.30
C LYS A 141 21.10 19.57 67.10
N VAL A 142 20.14 20.47 66.99
CA VAL A 142 19.13 20.48 65.93
C VAL A 142 19.84 20.70 64.60
N VAL A 143 19.93 19.66 63.77
CA VAL A 143 20.53 19.74 62.44
C VAL A 143 19.49 20.29 61.46
N ALA A 144 19.77 21.41 60.80
CA ALA A 144 18.94 21.96 59.73
C ALA A 144 18.46 20.87 58.74
N PRO A 145 17.23 20.99 58.20
CA PRO A 145 16.87 20.28 56.98
C PRO A 145 17.87 20.66 55.87
N ASN A 146 18.17 19.75 54.95
CA ASN A 146 18.98 20.05 53.78
C ASN A 146 18.18 19.65 52.54
N ILE A 147 17.28 20.55 52.12
CA ILE A 147 16.36 20.27 51.03
C ILE A 147 16.95 20.66 49.67
N SER A 148 16.84 19.72 48.75
CA SER A 148 17.24 19.85 47.35
C SER A 148 16.08 19.44 46.44
N ASN A 149 16.12 19.83 45.16
CA ASN A 149 15.04 19.46 44.24
C ASN A 149 15.17 17.98 43.87
N SER A 150 14.07 17.21 43.93
CA SER A 150 14.05 15.91 43.25
C SER A 150 14.23 16.12 41.74
N THR A 151 14.85 15.17 41.06
CA THR A 151 14.98 15.20 39.60
C THR A 151 13.58 15.10 38.97
N PRO A 152 13.17 16.01 38.06
CA PRO A 152 13.90 17.14 37.49
C PRO A 152 13.80 18.45 38.29
N LYS A 153 14.87 19.26 38.25
CA LYS A 153 14.99 20.59 38.87
C LYS A 153 13.92 21.61 38.38
N ASN A 154 13.46 21.44 37.15
CA ASN A 154 12.38 22.23 36.55
C ASN A 154 11.26 21.26 36.14
N LEU A 155 10.03 21.51 36.60
CA LEU A 155 8.87 20.70 36.27
C LEU A 155 8.12 21.32 35.09
N VAL A 156 8.17 20.66 33.93
CA VAL A 156 7.44 21.06 32.73
C VAL A 156 6.36 20.02 32.45
N THR A 157 5.09 20.43 32.47
CA THR A 157 3.93 19.56 32.24
C THR A 157 2.88 20.23 31.36
N ASN A 158 1.81 19.51 31.01
CA ASN A 158 0.64 20.07 30.34
C ASN A 158 -0.51 20.28 31.33
N LEU A 159 -1.43 21.18 30.97
CA LEU A 159 -2.74 21.32 31.61
C LEU A 159 -3.46 19.96 31.65
N GLY A 160 -4.18 19.66 32.72
CA GLY A 160 -4.90 18.39 32.86
C GLY A 160 -4.03 17.14 33.08
N SER A 161 -2.69 17.27 33.13
CA SER A 161 -1.78 16.15 33.41
C SER A 161 -1.42 16.08 34.90
N THR A 162 -1.53 14.89 35.52
CA THR A 162 -1.23 14.69 36.94
C THR A 162 0.22 15.03 37.28
N ILE A 163 0.40 15.81 38.34
CA ILE A 163 1.71 16.14 38.94
C ILE A 163 1.90 15.32 40.22
N SER A 164 3.14 14.86 40.43
CA SER A 164 3.69 14.54 41.75
C SER A 164 5.16 14.94 41.78
N TRP A 165 5.57 15.73 42.76
CA TRP A 165 6.94 16.20 42.96
C TRP A 165 7.18 16.48 44.45
N HIS A 166 8.39 16.22 44.97
CA HIS A 166 8.73 16.45 46.39
C HIS A 166 10.19 16.92 46.57
N PRO A 167 10.53 17.63 47.65
CA PRO A 167 11.92 17.97 47.96
C PRO A 167 12.67 16.75 48.51
N ASN A 168 13.91 16.56 48.08
CA ASN A 168 14.84 15.59 48.66
C ASN A 168 15.51 16.20 49.90
N ASN A 169 15.17 15.75 51.11
CA ASN A 169 15.86 16.14 52.34
C ASN A 169 17.03 15.19 52.66
N THR A 170 18.22 15.72 52.89
CA THR A 170 19.41 14.98 53.37
C THR A 170 19.96 15.51 54.70
N GLY A 171 19.23 16.43 55.35
CA GLY A 171 19.57 17.00 56.65
C GLY A 171 18.75 16.39 57.79
N GLY A 172 18.57 17.14 58.88
CA GLY A 172 17.76 16.70 60.01
C GLY A 172 16.26 16.58 59.68
N SER A 173 15.52 15.99 60.63
CA SER A 173 14.07 15.77 60.49
C SER A 173 13.29 17.08 60.38
N VAL A 174 12.22 17.07 59.59
CA VAL A 174 11.39 18.23 59.26
C VAL A 174 10.08 18.14 60.02
N THR A 175 9.69 19.21 60.71
CA THR A 175 8.39 19.28 61.42
C THR A 175 7.25 19.67 60.47
N HIS A 176 7.53 20.57 59.52
CA HIS A 176 6.60 20.97 58.46
C HIS A 176 7.34 21.66 57.30
N TYR A 177 6.62 21.81 56.19
CA TYR A 177 7.02 22.53 54.99
C TYR A 177 6.05 23.68 54.69
N SER A 178 6.55 24.74 54.05
CA SER A 178 5.74 25.82 53.45
C SER A 178 6.11 26.03 51.99
N ILE A 179 5.23 26.69 51.22
CA ILE A 179 5.43 27.03 49.81
C ILE A 179 4.97 28.48 49.55
N SER A 180 5.70 29.22 48.72
CA SER A 180 5.31 30.56 48.25
C SER A 180 5.80 30.81 46.81
N PRO A 181 4.99 31.42 45.93
CA PRO A 181 3.60 31.85 46.13
C PRO A 181 2.62 30.66 46.22
N SER A 182 1.32 30.92 46.33
CA SER A 182 0.30 29.88 46.29
C SER A 182 0.28 29.14 44.94
N LEU A 183 0.03 27.82 45.00
CA LEU A 183 -0.10 26.97 43.82
C LEU A 183 -1.32 27.37 42.96
N PRO A 184 -1.29 27.10 41.64
CA PRO A 184 -2.45 27.30 40.78
C PRO A 184 -3.55 26.29 41.10
N SER A 185 -4.79 26.64 40.77
CA SER A 185 -5.97 25.78 40.96
C SER A 185 -5.77 24.37 40.39
N GLY A 186 -6.24 23.38 41.16
CA GLY A 186 -6.08 21.96 40.85
C GLY A 186 -4.77 21.32 41.33
N LEU A 187 -3.79 22.11 41.78
CA LEU A 187 -2.64 21.61 42.52
C LEU A 187 -2.79 21.83 44.03
N SER A 188 -2.21 20.90 44.80
CA SER A 188 -2.21 20.87 46.26
C SER A 188 -0.77 20.73 46.79
N PHE A 189 -0.56 21.16 48.04
CA PHE A 189 0.72 21.06 48.73
C PHE A 189 0.54 20.34 50.06
N ASN A 190 1.28 19.27 50.27
CA ASN A 190 1.31 18.54 51.54
C ASN A 190 2.33 19.17 52.49
N THR A 191 1.86 19.86 53.53
CA THR A 191 2.70 20.55 54.51
C THR A 191 3.51 19.63 55.42
N SER A 192 3.20 18.33 55.48
CA SER A 192 3.95 17.35 56.29
C SER A 192 5.15 16.75 55.56
N ASN A 193 5.14 16.68 54.22
CA ASN A 193 6.23 16.07 53.44
C ASN A 193 6.72 16.90 52.23
N GLY A 194 6.17 18.08 51.99
CA GLY A 194 6.58 18.99 50.91
C GLY A 194 6.12 18.58 49.51
N THR A 195 5.27 17.55 49.37
CA THR A 195 4.82 17.07 48.06
C THR A 195 3.85 18.07 47.42
N ILE A 196 4.15 18.46 46.18
CA ILE A 196 3.21 19.11 45.25
C ILE A 196 2.53 18.01 44.44
N SER A 197 1.20 17.93 44.49
CA SER A 197 0.44 16.96 43.69
C SER A 197 -0.94 17.47 43.28
N GLY A 198 -1.49 16.89 42.20
CA GLY A 198 -2.83 17.22 41.69
C GLY A 198 -2.88 17.29 40.16
N ILE A 199 -3.93 17.90 39.62
CA ILE A 199 -4.15 18.08 38.18
C ILE A 199 -4.36 19.57 37.93
N PRO A 200 -3.43 20.29 37.26
CA PRO A 200 -3.50 21.73 37.15
C PRO A 200 -4.60 22.17 36.17
N THR A 201 -5.45 23.10 36.61
CA THR A 201 -6.54 23.68 35.79
C THR A 201 -6.20 25.06 35.23
N VAL A 202 -5.06 25.66 35.62
CA VAL A 202 -4.56 26.93 35.09
C VAL A 202 -3.13 26.74 34.55
N ALA A 203 -2.85 27.29 33.37
CA ALA A 203 -1.53 27.29 32.77
C ALA A 203 -0.72 28.52 33.24
N ASN A 204 0.40 28.30 33.92
CA ASN A 204 1.35 29.34 34.32
C ASN A 204 2.81 28.85 34.22
N THR A 205 3.74 29.80 34.27
CA THR A 205 5.14 29.54 34.63
C THR A 205 5.45 30.35 35.87
N THR A 206 5.91 29.71 36.95
CA THR A 206 6.18 30.39 38.23
C THR A 206 7.28 29.65 39.00
N ASN A 207 8.13 30.41 39.68
CA ASN A 207 9.12 29.88 40.61
C ASN A 207 8.48 29.76 42.00
N TYR A 208 8.46 28.56 42.55
CA TYR A 208 7.96 28.29 43.89
C TYR A 208 9.14 28.06 44.83
N THR A 209 9.19 28.84 45.91
CA THR A 209 10.13 28.65 47.01
C THR A 209 9.46 27.76 48.05
N ILE A 210 10.06 26.60 48.30
CA ILE A 210 9.64 25.66 49.34
C ILE A 210 10.61 25.81 50.51
N THR A 211 10.08 25.94 51.72
CA THR A 211 10.87 26.00 52.96
C THR A 211 10.55 24.79 53.82
N ALA A 212 11.58 24.10 54.32
CA ALA A 212 11.45 23.06 55.34
C ALA A 212 11.95 23.60 56.68
N TYR A 213 11.24 23.27 57.77
CA TYR A 213 11.53 23.78 59.11
C TYR A 213 11.75 22.63 60.11
N ASN A 214 12.55 22.88 61.13
CA ASN A 214 12.61 22.04 62.33
C ASN A 214 12.44 22.90 63.60
N ALA A 215 12.90 22.44 64.76
CA ALA A 215 12.71 23.12 66.04
C ALA A 215 13.50 24.43 66.24
N GLY A 216 14.36 24.84 65.29
CA GLY A 216 15.10 26.11 65.36
C GLY A 216 15.75 26.59 64.06
N GLU A 217 15.87 25.74 63.06
CA GLU A 217 16.53 26.03 61.77
C GLU A 217 15.59 25.74 60.59
N SER A 218 15.93 26.27 59.41
CA SER A 218 15.17 26.03 58.17
C SER A 218 16.07 26.01 56.94
N SER A 219 15.61 25.37 55.88
CA SER A 219 16.29 25.33 54.57
C SER A 219 15.30 25.52 53.44
N LYS A 220 15.79 25.99 52.30
CA LYS A 220 14.98 26.48 51.18
C LYS A 220 15.43 25.93 49.85
N VAL A 221 14.47 25.55 49.01
CA VAL A 221 14.72 25.18 47.62
C VAL A 221 13.73 25.89 46.69
N VAL A 222 14.16 26.17 45.46
CA VAL A 222 13.32 26.80 44.43
C VAL A 222 13.11 25.84 43.27
N ILE A 223 11.85 25.58 42.93
CA ILE A 223 11.43 24.82 41.75
C ILE A 223 10.78 25.77 40.74
N ASN A 224 11.15 25.67 39.46
CA ASN A 224 10.34 26.25 38.39
C ASN A 224 9.25 25.26 37.98
N ILE A 225 7.98 25.67 38.06
CA ILE A 225 6.86 24.91 37.50
C ILE A 225 6.36 25.65 36.27
N THR A 226 6.25 24.93 35.16
CA THR A 226 5.74 25.41 33.87
C THR A 226 4.65 24.48 33.36
N ILE A 227 3.40 24.93 33.42
CA ILE A 227 2.22 24.23 32.97
C ILE A 227 1.81 24.80 31.62
N LYS A 228 1.98 24.02 30.56
CA LYS A 228 1.69 24.41 29.18
C LYS A 228 0.26 24.05 28.80
N LYS A 229 -0.43 24.89 28.03
CA LYS A 229 -1.62 24.45 27.30
C LYS A 229 -1.20 23.49 26.17
N LEU A 230 -1.80 22.30 26.16
CA LEU A 230 -1.57 21.27 25.15
C LEU A 230 -1.83 21.83 23.74
N VAL A 231 -1.10 21.33 22.74
CA VAL A 231 -1.36 21.61 21.32
C VAL A 231 -1.67 20.28 20.65
N LYS A 232 -2.94 20.05 20.34
CA LYS A 232 -3.40 18.82 19.68
C LYS A 232 -2.97 18.83 18.21
N THR A 233 -2.69 17.67 17.63
CA THR A 233 -2.26 17.58 16.22
C THR A 233 -3.44 17.05 15.40
N LEU A 234 -3.91 17.84 14.44
CA LEU A 234 -5.00 17.46 13.55
C LEU A 234 -4.50 16.59 12.40
N THR A 235 -5.38 15.74 11.88
CA THR A 235 -5.17 14.95 10.66
C THR A 235 -6.07 15.49 9.56
N SER A 236 -5.55 15.61 8.34
CA SER A 236 -6.30 16.20 7.21
C SER A 236 -7.65 15.51 6.98
N GLY A 237 -8.73 16.28 6.93
CA GLY A 237 -10.10 15.80 6.66
C GLY A 237 -10.75 15.03 7.82
N VAL A 238 -10.09 14.88 8.97
CA VAL A 238 -10.65 14.17 10.13
C VAL A 238 -11.31 15.17 11.09
N PRO A 239 -12.64 15.10 11.32
CA PRO A 239 -13.32 16.00 12.26
C PRO A 239 -13.09 15.55 13.71
N GLU A 240 -12.60 16.45 14.56
CA GLU A 240 -12.46 16.23 16.00
C GLU A 240 -13.54 16.99 16.77
N SER A 241 -14.12 16.39 17.83
CA SER A 241 -15.06 17.08 18.72
C SER A 241 -14.36 17.53 20.01
N ASP A 242 -14.70 18.72 20.52
CA ASP A 242 -14.09 19.30 21.73
C ASP A 242 -15.05 20.29 22.43
N SER A 243 -14.69 20.76 23.62
CA SER A 243 -15.47 21.75 24.40
C SER A 243 -14.58 22.66 25.25
N LEU A 244 -15.06 23.88 25.51
CA LEU A 244 -14.35 24.96 26.20
C LEU A 244 -15.23 25.59 27.28
N ALA A 245 -14.64 25.92 28.44
CA ALA A 245 -15.29 26.80 29.40
C ALA A 245 -15.11 28.29 29.03
N ARG A 246 -15.81 29.17 29.74
CA ARG A 246 -15.84 30.61 29.42
C ARG A 246 -14.46 31.27 29.57
N ARG A 247 -14.05 32.03 28.55
CA ARG A 247 -12.72 32.69 28.39
C ARG A 247 -11.54 31.72 28.26
N GLU A 248 -11.79 30.46 27.94
CA GLU A 248 -10.72 29.50 27.69
C GLU A 248 -10.24 29.49 26.23
N TRP A 249 -9.10 28.81 26.04
CA TRP A 249 -8.40 28.64 24.77
C TRP A 249 -7.94 27.19 24.64
N HIS A 250 -8.29 26.53 23.54
CA HIS A 250 -7.66 25.28 23.07
C HIS A 250 -6.80 25.56 21.84
N PHE A 251 -5.75 24.75 21.65
CA PHE A 251 -4.75 24.96 20.60
C PHE A 251 -4.57 23.69 19.78
N TYR A 252 -4.47 23.86 18.47
CA TYR A 252 -4.26 22.79 17.51
C TYR A 252 -3.12 23.15 16.55
N LYS A 253 -2.60 22.16 15.84
CA LYS A 253 -1.65 22.33 14.75
C LYS A 253 -1.85 21.28 13.66
N ILE A 254 -1.45 21.60 12.44
CA ILE A 254 -1.30 20.66 11.34
C ILE A 254 -0.05 21.01 10.52
N SER A 255 0.72 20.01 10.12
CA SER A 255 1.87 20.18 9.24
C SER A 255 1.40 20.29 7.79
N VAL A 256 1.94 21.24 7.03
CA VAL A 256 1.52 21.55 5.66
C VAL A 256 2.75 21.64 4.76
N ALA A 257 2.72 21.03 3.58
CA ALA A 257 3.84 21.04 2.65
C ALA A 257 3.90 22.34 1.81
N LYS A 258 4.85 22.39 0.88
CA LYS A 258 4.98 23.49 -0.07
C LYS A 258 3.87 23.40 -1.15
N ASN A 259 3.27 24.54 -1.47
CA ASN A 259 2.19 24.70 -2.45
C ASN A 259 0.91 23.93 -2.08
N GLU A 260 0.70 23.71 -0.78
CA GLU A 260 -0.54 23.19 -0.22
C GLU A 260 -1.36 24.34 0.39
N LYS A 261 -2.68 24.19 0.28
CA LYS A 261 -3.69 25.08 0.86
C LYS A 261 -4.40 24.33 1.98
N VAL A 262 -4.59 24.97 3.12
CA VAL A 262 -5.30 24.38 4.27
C VAL A 262 -6.50 25.25 4.63
N THR A 263 -7.67 24.62 4.66
CA THR A 263 -8.94 25.21 5.07
C THR A 263 -9.37 24.55 6.37
N VAL A 264 -9.72 25.37 7.37
CA VAL A 264 -10.04 24.95 8.74
C VAL A 264 -11.44 25.43 9.07
N GLU A 265 -12.28 24.55 9.58
CA GLU A 265 -13.70 24.78 9.82
C GLU A 265 -14.08 24.41 11.25
N LEU A 266 -14.84 25.29 11.93
CA LEU A 266 -15.60 24.95 13.12
C LEU A 266 -17.07 24.73 12.75
N THR A 267 -17.57 23.53 13.02
CA THR A 267 -18.94 23.09 12.80
C THR A 267 -19.60 22.68 14.13
N ASN A 268 -20.93 22.55 14.15
CA ASN A 268 -21.70 22.16 15.34
C ASN A 268 -21.42 23.01 16.60
N LEU A 269 -21.17 24.32 16.44
CA LEU A 269 -21.00 25.24 17.57
C LEU A 269 -22.29 25.28 18.41
N THR A 270 -22.17 25.11 19.72
CA THR A 270 -23.29 25.28 20.67
C THR A 270 -23.24 26.61 21.45
N ALA A 271 -22.20 27.41 21.23
CA ALA A 271 -22.01 28.73 21.83
C ALA A 271 -21.22 29.67 20.90
N ASP A 272 -20.99 30.89 21.38
CA ASP A 272 -20.17 31.95 20.77
C ASP A 272 -18.67 31.61 20.94
N LEU A 273 -18.10 30.98 19.90
CA LEU A 273 -16.74 30.40 19.89
C LEU A 273 -15.95 30.88 18.66
N ASP A 274 -14.85 31.62 18.89
CA ASP A 274 -14.04 32.25 17.85
C ASP A 274 -12.90 31.33 17.36
N LEU A 275 -12.73 31.22 16.05
CA LEU A 275 -11.59 30.60 15.36
C LEU A 275 -10.47 31.61 15.11
N TYR A 276 -9.24 31.27 15.51
CA TYR A 276 -8.02 32.02 15.19
C TYR A 276 -6.99 31.09 14.55
N ALA A 277 -6.26 31.52 13.52
CA ALA A 277 -5.13 30.75 12.99
C ALA A 277 -4.00 31.60 12.39
N ASN A 278 -2.81 31.02 12.40
CA ASN A 278 -1.51 31.60 11.99
C ASN A 278 -0.62 30.52 11.33
N LYS A 279 0.33 30.95 10.49
CA LYS A 279 1.42 30.14 9.98
C LYS A 279 2.65 30.24 10.89
N GLY A 280 3.25 29.10 11.23
CA GLY A 280 4.52 29.01 11.97
C GLY A 280 4.48 29.30 13.48
N GLN A 281 3.53 30.11 13.97
CA GLN A 281 3.40 30.47 15.40
C GLN A 281 1.95 30.40 15.88
N LYS A 282 1.74 30.26 17.20
CA LYS A 282 0.39 30.31 17.79
C LYS A 282 -0.25 31.71 17.62
N PRO A 283 -1.55 31.81 17.29
CA PRO A 283 -2.26 33.09 17.30
C PRO A 283 -2.65 33.56 18.71
N THR A 284 -3.07 34.83 18.80
CA THR A 284 -3.63 35.46 20.00
C THR A 284 -4.81 36.37 19.61
N ILE A 285 -5.56 36.89 20.59
CA ILE A 285 -6.61 37.92 20.36
C ILE A 285 -6.15 39.15 19.56
N SER A 286 -4.85 39.46 19.53
CA SER A 286 -4.26 40.63 18.88
C SER A 286 -3.23 40.30 17.79
N SER A 287 -3.04 39.01 17.46
CA SER A 287 -2.10 38.56 16.44
C SER A 287 -2.59 37.28 15.77
N PHE A 288 -3.24 37.44 14.61
CA PHE A 288 -3.78 36.37 13.79
C PHE A 288 -3.69 36.74 12.30
N GLU A 289 -3.48 35.75 11.43
CA GLU A 289 -3.55 35.88 9.97
C GLU A 289 -4.99 35.68 9.47
N CYS A 290 -5.78 34.85 10.15
CA CYS A 290 -7.23 34.76 9.94
C CYS A 290 -7.99 34.60 11.26
N ARG A 291 -9.12 35.31 11.35
CA ARG A 291 -10.22 35.15 12.31
C ARG A 291 -11.51 35.46 11.54
N PRO A 292 -12.52 34.57 11.49
CA PRO A 292 -13.82 34.91 10.90
C PRO A 292 -14.52 35.97 11.75
N TYR A 293 -15.26 36.88 11.13
CA TYR A 293 -16.01 37.94 11.84
C TYR A 293 -17.46 37.53 12.13
N ASN A 294 -17.69 36.23 12.30
CA ASN A 294 -19.01 35.69 12.58
C ASN A 294 -19.32 35.81 14.10
N ARG A 295 -20.53 35.42 14.48
CA ARG A 295 -21.03 35.47 15.87
C ARG A 295 -21.97 34.30 16.15
N GLY A 296 -22.07 33.93 17.44
CA GLY A 296 -22.96 32.86 17.90
C GLY A 296 -22.58 31.50 17.31
N THR A 297 -23.58 30.70 16.98
CA THR A 297 -23.41 29.31 16.51
C THR A 297 -23.18 29.18 15.00
N SER A 298 -22.53 30.17 14.38
CA SER A 298 -22.29 30.21 12.93
C SER A 298 -21.10 29.31 12.54
N LEU A 299 -21.06 28.82 11.30
CA LEU A 299 -19.85 28.19 10.74
C LEU A 299 -18.70 29.22 10.74
N GLU A 300 -17.53 28.81 11.25
CA GLU A 300 -16.31 29.61 11.24
C GLU A 300 -15.27 28.93 10.35
N THR A 301 -14.81 29.60 9.29
CA THR A 301 -13.87 29.03 8.30
C THR A 301 -12.66 29.94 8.08
N CYS A 302 -11.45 29.40 8.17
CA CYS A 302 -10.20 30.08 7.84
C CYS A 302 -9.34 29.27 6.85
N THR A 303 -8.76 29.95 5.86
CA THR A 303 -8.03 29.33 4.75
C THR A 303 -6.66 29.98 4.57
N PHE A 304 -5.62 29.15 4.35
CA PHE A 304 -4.22 29.59 4.22
C PHE A 304 -3.50 28.83 3.12
N GLU A 305 -2.57 29.50 2.43
CA GLU A 305 -1.64 28.87 1.49
C GLU A 305 -0.20 28.91 2.01
N PHE A 306 0.56 27.84 1.73
CA PHE A 306 1.95 27.66 2.17
C PHE A 306 2.92 27.69 0.99
N ASP A 307 3.79 28.70 0.94
CA ASP A 307 4.86 28.90 -0.05
C ASP A 307 6.06 27.93 0.13
N ARG A 308 6.11 27.28 1.30
CA ARG A 308 7.15 26.38 1.77
C ARG A 308 6.60 25.45 2.85
N LEU A 309 7.28 24.34 3.11
CA LEU A 309 6.99 23.43 4.23
C LEU A 309 6.85 24.20 5.54
N GLY A 310 5.76 23.96 6.29
CA GLY A 310 5.47 24.66 7.53
C GLY A 310 4.43 23.96 8.41
N VAL A 311 3.93 24.71 9.39
CA VAL A 311 2.90 24.28 10.32
C VAL A 311 1.86 25.38 10.44
N ALA A 312 0.58 25.06 10.23
CA ALA A 312 -0.51 25.93 10.62
C ALA A 312 -0.81 25.69 12.10
N TYR A 313 -0.92 26.78 12.87
CA TYR A 313 -1.40 26.74 14.25
C TYR A 313 -2.81 27.34 14.29
N ILE A 314 -3.72 26.61 14.92
CA ILE A 314 -5.11 26.98 15.09
C ILE A 314 -5.38 27.13 16.58
N SER A 315 -6.31 28.00 16.94
CA SER A 315 -6.79 28.16 18.31
C SER A 315 -8.26 28.49 18.31
N VAL A 316 -8.99 27.96 19.29
CA VAL A 316 -10.42 28.25 19.49
C VAL A 316 -10.58 28.93 20.84
N TYR A 317 -11.32 30.02 20.88
CA TYR A 317 -11.56 30.84 22.07
C TYR A 317 -13.05 30.92 22.39
N ALA A 318 -13.41 30.79 23.67
CA ALA A 318 -14.81 30.76 24.10
C ALA A 318 -15.25 32.06 24.79
N HIS A 319 -16.07 32.88 24.12
CA HIS A 319 -16.75 34.01 24.80
C HIS A 319 -17.83 33.51 25.77
N HIS A 320 -18.47 32.39 25.40
CA HIS A 320 -19.44 31.64 26.18
C HIS A 320 -19.08 30.14 26.20
N PRO A 321 -19.36 29.40 27.29
CA PRO A 321 -18.98 27.99 27.38
C PRO A 321 -19.78 27.14 26.37
N GLY A 322 -19.13 26.21 25.69
CA GLY A 322 -19.76 25.42 24.64
C GLY A 322 -18.87 24.36 24.02
N SER A 323 -19.43 23.68 23.02
CA SER A 323 -18.82 22.58 22.26
C SER A 323 -18.82 22.87 20.75
N TYR A 324 -17.93 22.19 20.04
CA TYR A 324 -17.72 22.35 18.60
C TYR A 324 -17.10 21.08 17.99
N LYS A 325 -17.10 21.03 16.66
CA LYS A 325 -16.27 20.13 15.86
C LYS A 325 -15.29 20.94 15.03
N ILE A 326 -14.01 20.64 15.15
CA ILE A 326 -12.95 21.23 14.32
C ILE A 326 -12.51 20.22 13.24
N THR A 327 -12.49 20.68 11.99
CA THR A 327 -11.89 19.94 10.87
C THR A 327 -10.81 20.81 10.25
N ALA A 328 -9.62 20.25 10.02
CA ALA A 328 -8.62 20.88 9.16
C ALA A 328 -8.48 20.02 7.90
N THR A 329 -8.77 20.60 6.75
CA THR A 329 -8.67 19.97 5.43
C THR A 329 -7.53 20.63 4.68
N ILE A 330 -6.44 19.89 4.46
CA ILE A 330 -5.49 20.25 3.41
C ILE A 330 -6.19 19.94 2.08
N GLU A 331 -6.38 20.96 1.26
CA GLU A 331 -6.90 20.82 -0.09
C GLU A 331 -5.80 20.15 -0.94
N ASP A 332 -5.98 18.85 -1.23
CA ASP A 332 -5.03 18.02 -1.96
C ASP A 332 -4.70 18.62 -3.34
N SER A 333 -3.59 19.34 -3.46
CA SER A 333 -2.94 19.70 -4.74
C SER A 333 -2.42 18.48 -5.54
N ILE A 334 -2.85 17.25 -5.19
CA ILE A 334 -2.18 15.98 -5.52
C ILE A 334 -3.15 14.86 -5.94
N ILE A 335 -4.16 15.19 -6.74
CA ILE A 335 -4.70 14.22 -7.70
C ILE A 335 -4.06 14.52 -9.06
N GLN A 336 -2.88 13.94 -9.29
CA GLN A 336 -2.06 14.26 -10.47
C GLN A 336 -2.71 13.74 -11.76
N GLN A 337 -2.79 14.57 -12.80
CA GLN A 337 -3.27 14.12 -14.12
C GLN A 337 -2.31 13.07 -14.71
N LEU A 338 -2.86 12.01 -15.29
CA LEU A 338 -2.15 11.12 -16.21
C LEU A 338 -2.48 11.47 -17.66
N THR A 339 -1.47 11.41 -18.51
CA THR A 339 -1.63 11.39 -19.97
C THR A 339 -1.51 9.94 -20.44
N LEU A 340 -2.33 9.52 -21.41
CA LEU A 340 -2.18 8.21 -22.05
C LEU A 340 -0.80 8.07 -22.71
N ASN A 341 -0.23 6.87 -22.59
CA ASN A 341 1.09 6.48 -23.11
C ASN A 341 2.29 7.24 -22.52
N GLN A 342 2.11 8.07 -21.49
CA GLN A 342 3.20 8.76 -20.80
C GLN A 342 3.58 8.03 -19.50
N GLU A 343 4.88 7.74 -19.32
CA GLU A 343 5.40 7.22 -18.05
C GLU A 343 5.51 8.33 -17.00
N LYS A 344 5.01 8.07 -15.79
CA LYS A 344 5.13 8.93 -14.62
C LYS A 344 6.03 8.27 -13.57
N ASN A 345 7.24 8.78 -13.41
CA ASN A 345 8.15 8.38 -12.33
C ASN A 345 7.70 9.02 -11.00
N ASP A 346 7.56 8.25 -9.93
CA ASP A 346 7.23 8.77 -8.59
C ASP A 346 7.64 7.77 -7.48
N PHE A 347 7.35 8.08 -6.21
CA PHE A 347 7.61 7.22 -5.04
C PHE A 347 6.56 7.41 -3.93
N VAL A 348 6.40 6.41 -3.07
CA VAL A 348 5.61 6.49 -1.82
C VAL A 348 6.43 5.97 -0.64
N ILE A 349 6.19 6.51 0.57
CA ILE A 349 6.74 5.95 1.82
C ILE A 349 5.75 5.01 2.50
N LYS A 350 6.18 4.31 3.56
CA LYS A 350 5.33 3.38 4.32
C LYS A 350 4.08 4.09 4.86
N GLY A 351 2.90 3.53 4.57
CA GLY A 351 1.58 4.06 4.96
C GLY A 351 1.09 5.26 4.14
N GLN A 352 1.86 5.72 3.15
CA GLN A 352 1.46 6.83 2.28
C GLN A 352 0.59 6.34 1.13
N TRP A 353 -0.46 7.10 0.83
CA TRP A 353 -1.17 7.05 -0.45
C TRP A 353 -0.73 8.21 -1.36
N LYS A 354 -0.65 7.95 -2.66
CA LYS A 354 -0.63 8.97 -3.71
C LYS A 354 -1.76 8.73 -4.69
N TYR A 355 -2.38 9.80 -5.17
CA TYR A 355 -3.52 9.73 -6.09
C TYR A 355 -3.20 10.38 -7.44
N TYR A 356 -3.72 9.74 -8.49
CA TYR A 356 -3.71 10.24 -9.86
C TYR A 356 -5.12 10.12 -10.43
N LYS A 357 -5.42 10.85 -11.49
CA LYS A 357 -6.63 10.64 -12.27
C LYS A 357 -6.35 10.56 -13.77
N LEU A 358 -7.23 9.84 -14.46
CA LEU A 358 -7.34 9.82 -15.91
C LEU A 358 -8.82 10.03 -16.26
N ASP A 359 -9.13 11.18 -16.86
CA ASP A 359 -10.48 11.49 -17.32
C ASP A 359 -10.82 10.71 -18.60
N ALA A 360 -12.11 10.44 -18.86
CA ALA A 360 -12.54 9.69 -20.04
C ALA A 360 -12.22 10.44 -21.34
N ILE A 361 -11.38 9.83 -22.18
CA ILE A 361 -11.10 10.29 -23.55
C ILE A 361 -11.98 9.54 -24.57
N THR A 362 -12.25 8.24 -24.33
CA THR A 362 -13.20 7.40 -25.08
C THR A 362 -13.75 6.28 -24.19
N ASN A 363 -14.75 5.52 -24.67
CA ASN A 363 -15.22 4.25 -24.08
C ASN A 363 -14.21 3.09 -24.32
N ALA A 364 -12.92 3.34 -24.08
CA ALA A 364 -11.84 2.36 -24.19
C ALA A 364 -11.61 1.59 -22.89
N LYS A 365 -11.02 0.40 -23.01
CA LYS A 365 -10.34 -0.24 -21.89
C LYS A 365 -8.94 0.37 -21.77
N VAL A 366 -8.49 0.66 -20.56
CA VAL A 366 -7.13 1.18 -20.29
C VAL A 366 -6.41 0.20 -19.37
N ILE A 367 -5.14 -0.05 -19.71
CA ILE A 367 -4.19 -0.85 -18.94
C ILE A 367 -3.36 0.10 -18.08
N PHE A 368 -3.50 -0.02 -16.77
CA PHE A 368 -2.67 0.70 -15.80
C PHE A 368 -1.57 -0.24 -15.31
N ARG A 369 -0.30 0.21 -15.34
CA ARG A 369 0.86 -0.61 -14.94
C ARG A 369 1.79 0.13 -14.00
N LEU A 370 2.33 -0.60 -13.03
CA LEU A 370 3.55 -0.21 -12.31
C LEU A 370 4.75 -0.98 -12.86
N LEU A 371 5.75 -0.23 -13.31
CA LEU A 371 7.03 -0.70 -13.84
C LEU A 371 8.17 -0.21 -12.92
N SER A 372 9.34 -0.83 -13.02
CA SER A 372 10.56 -0.44 -12.26
C SER A 372 10.33 -0.30 -10.74
N LEU A 373 9.50 -1.18 -10.18
CA LEU A 373 9.17 -1.22 -8.75
C LEU A 373 10.41 -1.44 -7.87
N SER A 374 10.49 -0.70 -6.77
CA SER A 374 11.32 -1.05 -5.60
C SER A 374 10.46 -1.14 -4.35
N GLY A 375 10.94 -1.86 -3.33
CA GLY A 375 10.24 -2.01 -2.05
C GLY A 375 8.93 -2.81 -2.15
N ASN A 376 7.87 -2.32 -1.47
CA ASN A 376 6.52 -2.89 -1.59
C ASN A 376 5.49 -1.75 -1.70
N VAL A 377 4.84 -1.69 -2.86
CA VAL A 377 3.99 -0.61 -3.36
C VAL A 377 2.88 -1.21 -4.24
N ASP A 378 1.63 -0.98 -3.86
CA ASP A 378 0.44 -1.58 -4.46
C ASP A 378 -0.37 -0.58 -5.31
N LEU A 379 -0.93 -1.06 -6.42
CA LEU A 379 -1.84 -0.38 -7.34
C LEU A 379 -3.32 -0.65 -7.04
N TYR A 380 -4.09 0.41 -6.83
CA TYR A 380 -5.55 0.38 -6.71
C TYR A 380 -6.20 1.28 -7.77
N ILE A 381 -7.28 0.81 -8.39
CA ILE A 381 -8.06 1.55 -9.38
C ILE A 381 -9.52 1.62 -8.93
N LYS A 382 -10.15 2.80 -9.03
CA LYS A 382 -11.59 2.98 -8.86
C LYS A 382 -12.15 4.08 -9.76
N GLN A 383 -13.36 3.90 -10.27
CA GLN A 383 -14.07 4.87 -11.10
C GLN A 383 -14.82 5.89 -10.22
N ASN A 384 -14.81 7.17 -10.63
CA ASN A 384 -15.55 8.30 -10.07
C ASN A 384 -15.29 8.64 -8.58
N ALA A 385 -14.49 7.86 -7.86
CA ALA A 385 -14.02 8.15 -6.49
C ALA A 385 -12.59 7.63 -6.25
N LYS A 386 -11.86 8.24 -5.31
CA LYS A 386 -10.55 7.72 -4.86
C LYS A 386 -10.70 6.27 -4.35
N PRO A 387 -9.86 5.31 -4.77
CA PRO A 387 -9.85 3.97 -4.18
C PRO A 387 -9.27 3.98 -2.76
N GLY A 388 -9.64 2.98 -1.96
CA GLY A 388 -9.06 2.70 -0.65
C GLY A 388 -8.71 1.21 -0.48
N ILE A 389 -8.07 0.86 0.65
CA ILE A 389 -7.50 -0.48 0.89
C ILE A 389 -8.50 -1.64 0.76
N ASN A 390 -9.78 -1.40 1.05
CA ASN A 390 -10.89 -2.35 0.97
C ASN A 390 -11.97 -1.90 -0.03
N ASP A 391 -11.71 -0.86 -0.83
CA ASP A 391 -12.70 -0.20 -1.69
C ASP A 391 -12.09 0.19 -3.04
N TYR A 392 -12.12 -0.74 -3.99
CA TYR A 392 -11.50 -0.61 -5.31
C TYR A 392 -12.26 -1.46 -6.33
N ASP A 393 -12.25 -1.03 -7.59
CA ASP A 393 -12.82 -1.80 -8.70
C ASP A 393 -11.81 -2.85 -9.22
N CYS A 394 -10.51 -2.57 -9.02
CA CYS A 394 -9.42 -3.44 -9.49
C CYS A 394 -8.13 -3.25 -8.67
N ARG A 395 -7.53 -4.37 -8.28
CA ARG A 395 -6.20 -4.51 -7.65
C ARG A 395 -5.55 -5.79 -8.18
N PRO A 396 -4.27 -5.80 -8.56
CA PRO A 396 -3.58 -7.03 -8.98
C PRO A 396 -3.28 -7.95 -7.80
N TYR A 397 -3.33 -9.26 -8.04
CA TYR A 397 -3.06 -10.32 -7.06
C TYR A 397 -1.83 -11.16 -7.45
N THR A 398 -0.70 -10.49 -7.69
CA THR A 398 0.55 -11.12 -8.14
C THR A 398 1.72 -10.73 -7.23
N ASP A 399 2.58 -11.69 -6.87
CA ASP A 399 3.65 -11.50 -5.88
C ASP A 399 4.66 -10.40 -6.25
N TYR A 400 4.46 -9.20 -5.67
CA TYR A 400 5.41 -8.20 -5.12
C TYR A 400 6.84 -8.01 -5.69
N LYS A 401 7.18 -8.54 -6.86
CA LYS A 401 8.57 -8.67 -7.35
C LYS A 401 8.81 -8.55 -8.86
N LYS A 402 7.79 -8.43 -9.71
CA LYS A 402 8.00 -8.31 -11.17
C LYS A 402 7.21 -7.20 -11.87
N PHE A 403 5.91 -7.08 -11.63
CA PHE A 403 5.08 -6.01 -12.18
C PHE A 403 3.71 -6.02 -11.50
N GLU A 404 3.01 -4.90 -11.57
CA GLU A 404 1.58 -4.81 -11.27
C GLU A 404 0.83 -4.25 -12.47
N SER A 405 -0.32 -4.84 -12.80
CA SER A 405 -1.13 -4.44 -13.96
C SER A 405 -2.62 -4.61 -13.67
N CYS A 406 -3.40 -3.57 -13.94
CA CYS A 406 -4.87 -3.59 -13.96
C CYS A 406 -5.37 -3.30 -15.39
N VAL A 407 -6.58 -3.78 -15.73
CA VAL A 407 -7.32 -3.37 -16.93
C VAL A 407 -8.73 -2.95 -16.52
N ALA A 408 -9.13 -1.72 -16.85
CA ALA A 408 -10.47 -1.20 -16.54
C ALA A 408 -11.11 -0.57 -17.78
N SER A 409 -12.43 -0.70 -17.94
CA SER A 409 -13.22 0.08 -18.91
C SER A 409 -13.45 1.49 -18.34
N ILE A 410 -13.20 2.54 -19.10
CA ILE A 410 -13.41 3.92 -18.61
C ILE A 410 -14.81 4.42 -18.99
N HIS A 411 -15.63 4.71 -17.98
CA HIS A 411 -16.99 5.27 -18.11
C HIS A 411 -17.14 6.57 -17.28
N GLY A 412 -16.05 7.34 -17.11
CA GLY A 412 -16.00 8.54 -16.26
C GLY A 412 -14.55 8.91 -15.92
N THR A 413 -14.32 9.60 -14.81
CA THR A 413 -12.95 9.83 -14.32
C THR A 413 -12.47 8.60 -13.56
N MET A 414 -11.37 7.98 -14.01
CA MET A 414 -10.69 6.95 -13.23
C MET A 414 -9.76 7.60 -12.22
N TYR A 415 -9.78 7.10 -10.98
CA TYR A 415 -8.82 7.43 -9.94
C TYR A 415 -7.89 6.24 -9.70
N ILE A 416 -6.61 6.56 -9.59
CA ILE A 416 -5.52 5.60 -9.39
C ILE A 416 -4.89 5.92 -8.04
N GLY A 417 -4.99 5.00 -7.08
CA GLY A 417 -4.36 5.10 -5.77
C GLY A 417 -3.14 4.19 -5.69
N ILE A 418 -2.00 4.74 -5.30
CA ILE A 418 -0.76 4.00 -5.06
C ILE A 418 -0.45 4.01 -3.57
N HIS A 419 -0.28 2.83 -2.96
CA HIS A 419 -0.08 2.69 -1.50
C HIS A 419 1.22 1.97 -1.15
N GLY A 420 2.04 2.58 -0.29
CA GLY A 420 3.30 1.98 0.16
C GLY A 420 3.15 1.13 1.42
N TYR A 421 3.11 -0.20 1.31
CA TYR A 421 3.13 -1.09 2.49
C TYR A 421 4.50 -1.13 3.19
N VAL A 422 5.57 -1.03 2.41
CA VAL A 422 6.94 -0.76 2.88
C VAL A 422 7.42 0.61 2.36
N GLY A 423 6.81 1.10 1.28
CA GLY A 423 7.31 2.23 0.51
C GLY A 423 8.26 1.78 -0.59
N GLY A 424 8.51 2.67 -1.56
CA GLY A 424 9.30 2.37 -2.75
C GLY A 424 9.09 3.36 -3.90
N SER A 425 9.93 3.23 -4.92
CA SER A 425 9.84 3.96 -6.19
C SER A 425 9.08 3.16 -7.24
N TYR A 426 8.42 3.85 -8.17
CA TYR A 426 7.68 3.22 -9.27
C TYR A 426 7.61 4.12 -10.51
N LYS A 427 7.36 3.48 -11.66
CA LYS A 427 6.85 4.12 -12.87
C LYS A 427 5.40 3.74 -13.08
N LEU A 428 4.50 4.70 -13.07
CA LEU A 428 3.09 4.51 -13.42
C LEU A 428 2.89 4.81 -14.92
N LEU A 429 2.30 3.86 -15.65
CA LEU A 429 1.94 4.01 -17.07
C LEU A 429 0.46 3.66 -17.26
N ALA A 430 -0.30 4.58 -17.86
CA ALA A 430 -1.63 4.31 -18.38
C ALA A 430 -1.55 4.20 -19.91
N LYS A 431 -1.91 3.06 -20.48
CA LYS A 431 -1.92 2.81 -21.93
C LYS A 431 -3.28 2.26 -22.36
N GLU A 432 -3.82 2.73 -23.47
CA GLU A 432 -5.04 2.13 -24.04
C GLU A 432 -4.84 0.63 -24.28
N SER A 433 -5.78 -0.19 -23.82
CA SER A 433 -5.95 -1.53 -24.37
C SER A 433 -6.55 -1.33 -25.76
N PRO A 434 -5.85 -1.70 -26.84
CA PRO A 434 -6.44 -1.61 -28.17
C PRO A 434 -7.75 -2.42 -28.22
N PRO A 435 -8.77 -1.94 -28.97
CA PRO A 435 -9.94 -2.77 -29.27
C PRO A 435 -9.49 -4.08 -29.92
N LYS A 436 -10.16 -5.18 -29.61
CA LYS A 436 -9.87 -6.48 -30.20
C LYS A 436 -10.98 -6.87 -31.16
N ALA A 437 -10.61 -7.41 -32.32
CA ALA A 437 -11.55 -7.88 -33.32
C ALA A 437 -11.13 -9.23 -33.90
N VAL A 438 -12.10 -10.05 -34.29
CA VAL A 438 -11.92 -11.14 -35.24
C VAL A 438 -12.53 -10.73 -36.57
N LEU A 439 -11.83 -11.03 -37.68
CA LEU A 439 -12.35 -10.93 -39.03
C LEU A 439 -12.46 -12.33 -39.62
N LEU A 440 -13.70 -12.76 -39.84
CA LEU A 440 -14.10 -14.05 -40.38
C LEU A 440 -14.15 -13.97 -41.92
N LEU A 441 -13.49 -14.91 -42.59
CA LEU A 441 -13.31 -14.94 -44.05
C LEU A 441 -13.77 -16.30 -44.59
N HIS A 442 -14.84 -16.32 -45.38
CA HIS A 442 -15.50 -17.54 -45.85
C HIS A 442 -14.81 -18.18 -47.08
N GLY A 443 -15.30 -19.35 -47.50
CA GLY A 443 -14.66 -20.17 -48.55
C GLY A 443 -14.99 -19.76 -49.99
N LEU A 444 -14.63 -20.63 -50.93
CA LEU A 444 -15.20 -20.63 -52.29
C LEU A 444 -16.60 -21.26 -52.22
N ASN A 445 -17.53 -20.82 -53.08
CA ASN A 445 -18.94 -21.28 -53.11
C ASN A 445 -19.61 -21.36 -51.72
N SER A 446 -19.43 -20.29 -50.94
CA SER A 446 -19.78 -20.15 -49.53
C SER A 446 -19.96 -18.66 -49.21
N ASP A 447 -20.66 -18.33 -48.13
CA ASP A 447 -20.89 -16.96 -47.67
C ASP A 447 -20.64 -16.81 -46.15
N VAL A 448 -21.03 -15.67 -45.57
CA VAL A 448 -20.88 -15.38 -44.14
C VAL A 448 -21.72 -16.26 -43.19
N SER A 449 -22.61 -17.11 -43.70
CA SER A 449 -23.38 -18.09 -42.92
C SER A 449 -22.57 -19.32 -42.51
N THR A 450 -21.47 -19.62 -43.22
CA THR A 450 -20.51 -20.69 -42.88
C THR A 450 -20.00 -20.57 -41.44
N TRP A 451 -19.98 -19.36 -40.88
CA TRP A 451 -19.57 -19.07 -39.51
C TRP A 451 -20.70 -19.05 -38.47
N ASN A 452 -21.95 -19.39 -38.80
CA ASN A 452 -23.12 -19.26 -37.91
C ASN A 452 -22.91 -19.93 -36.54
N ALA A 453 -22.46 -21.18 -36.49
CA ALA A 453 -22.22 -21.88 -35.23
C ALA A 453 -21.16 -21.18 -34.35
N LEU A 454 -20.10 -20.62 -34.95
CA LEU A 454 -19.08 -19.85 -34.23
C LEU A 454 -19.63 -18.51 -33.72
N LYS A 455 -20.46 -17.83 -34.52
CA LYS A 455 -21.13 -16.57 -34.14
C LYS A 455 -22.09 -16.80 -32.98
N ALA A 456 -22.94 -17.83 -33.03
CA ALA A 456 -23.84 -18.22 -31.96
C ALA A 456 -23.07 -18.52 -30.65
N LYS A 457 -22.01 -19.33 -30.74
CA LYS A 457 -21.28 -19.87 -29.58
C LYS A 457 -20.37 -18.86 -28.87
N GLU A 458 -19.65 -18.01 -29.62
CA GLU A 458 -18.62 -17.12 -29.06
C GLU A 458 -19.02 -15.63 -29.10
N PHE A 459 -20.15 -15.27 -29.75
CA PHE A 459 -20.59 -13.89 -29.96
C PHE A 459 -22.11 -13.66 -29.82
N ASP A 460 -22.89 -14.63 -29.34
CA ASP A 460 -24.36 -14.56 -29.24
C ASP A 460 -25.06 -14.18 -30.57
N ASP A 461 -24.52 -14.66 -31.71
CA ASP A 461 -24.87 -14.28 -33.09
C ASP A 461 -24.62 -12.81 -33.49
N LYS A 462 -24.05 -12.00 -32.58
CA LYS A 462 -23.76 -10.58 -32.79
C LYS A 462 -22.43 -10.43 -33.55
N CYS A 463 -22.47 -10.59 -34.86
CA CYS A 463 -21.32 -10.36 -35.75
C CYS A 463 -21.70 -9.42 -36.90
N THR A 464 -20.86 -8.43 -37.18
CA THR A 464 -21.14 -7.39 -38.18
C THR A 464 -20.62 -7.81 -39.55
N THR A 465 -21.52 -7.99 -40.52
CA THR A 465 -21.13 -8.27 -41.90
C THR A 465 -20.55 -7.01 -42.57
N LEU A 466 -19.51 -7.18 -43.38
CA LEU A 466 -18.87 -6.13 -44.18
C LEU A 466 -19.16 -6.37 -45.68
N PRO A 467 -19.42 -5.31 -46.47
CA PRO A 467 -19.45 -3.88 -46.11
C PRO A 467 -20.59 -3.49 -45.16
N LEU A 468 -20.43 -2.37 -44.44
CA LEU A 468 -21.30 -1.98 -43.32
C LEU A 468 -22.71 -1.56 -43.77
N GLY A 469 -23.66 -2.50 -43.73
CA GLY A 469 -25.11 -2.24 -43.90
C GLY A 469 -25.78 -1.51 -42.72
N GLY A 470 -25.00 -0.96 -41.78
CA GLY A 470 -25.48 -0.23 -40.60
C GLY A 470 -25.58 -1.05 -39.30
N SER A 471 -25.81 -0.33 -38.20
CA SER A 471 -26.03 -0.84 -36.83
C SER A 471 -24.80 -1.24 -35.98
N THR A 472 -25.10 -1.68 -34.76
CA THR A 472 -24.36 -1.54 -33.49
C THR A 472 -23.00 -2.24 -33.36
N ARG A 473 -22.15 -1.68 -32.48
CA ARG A 473 -20.85 -2.24 -32.08
C ARG A 473 -21.04 -3.52 -31.26
N ASN A 474 -21.02 -4.65 -31.96
CA ASN A 474 -21.19 -5.97 -31.37
C ASN A 474 -19.90 -6.48 -30.73
N VAL A 475 -19.93 -6.80 -29.43
CA VAL A 475 -18.77 -7.21 -28.63
C VAL A 475 -19.17 -8.31 -27.64
N ASN A 476 -18.38 -9.40 -27.55
CA ASN A 476 -18.64 -10.50 -26.63
C ASN A 476 -18.14 -10.22 -25.19
N ASN A 477 -18.42 -11.15 -24.26
CA ASN A 477 -18.05 -11.05 -22.85
C ASN A 477 -16.52 -10.92 -22.60
N ARG A 478 -15.65 -11.35 -23.52
CA ARG A 478 -14.20 -11.18 -23.45
C ARG A 478 -13.73 -9.79 -23.92
N GLY A 479 -14.61 -9.01 -24.54
CA GLY A 479 -14.30 -7.71 -25.13
C GLY A 479 -13.80 -7.77 -26.57
N VAL A 480 -14.10 -8.85 -27.30
CA VAL A 480 -13.73 -9.03 -28.72
C VAL A 480 -14.95 -8.71 -29.60
N SER A 481 -14.72 -7.91 -30.64
CA SER A 481 -15.72 -7.57 -31.66
C SER A 481 -15.69 -8.57 -32.81
N CYS A 482 -16.83 -8.92 -33.39
CA CYS A 482 -16.90 -9.86 -34.51
C CYS A 482 -17.26 -9.16 -35.82
N PHE A 483 -16.47 -9.41 -36.87
CA PHE A 483 -16.77 -9.00 -38.24
C PHE A 483 -16.68 -10.20 -39.18
N ALA A 484 -17.52 -10.23 -40.21
CA ALA A 484 -17.43 -11.19 -41.30
C ALA A 484 -17.36 -10.45 -42.64
N LEU A 485 -16.35 -10.72 -43.46
CA LEU A 485 -16.29 -10.19 -44.81
C LEU A 485 -17.15 -11.05 -45.73
N ASN A 486 -18.10 -10.43 -46.44
CA ASN A 486 -18.80 -11.06 -47.55
C ASN A 486 -18.06 -10.72 -48.86
N PHE A 487 -17.28 -11.67 -49.38
CA PHE A 487 -16.43 -11.48 -50.56
C PHE A 487 -17.23 -11.16 -51.85
N GLY A 488 -16.56 -10.70 -52.90
CA GLY A 488 -17.19 -10.25 -54.16
C GLY A 488 -17.51 -8.76 -54.17
N GLY A 489 -16.72 -7.96 -53.46
CA GLY A 489 -16.77 -6.50 -53.49
C GLY A 489 -16.34 -5.90 -54.83
N TYR A 490 -15.60 -6.63 -55.67
CA TYR A 490 -15.37 -6.24 -57.06
C TYR A 490 -16.68 -6.35 -57.86
N ASP A 491 -17.12 -7.58 -58.13
CA ASP A 491 -18.20 -7.93 -59.07
C ASP A 491 -19.55 -7.22 -58.81
N ARG A 492 -19.84 -6.87 -57.55
CA ARG A 492 -21.07 -6.18 -57.10
C ARG A 492 -21.01 -4.65 -57.14
N TYR A 493 -19.83 -4.04 -57.19
CA TYR A 493 -19.66 -2.58 -57.09
C TYR A 493 -18.97 -1.96 -58.30
N GLY A 494 -19.10 -2.60 -59.48
CA GLY A 494 -18.73 -2.03 -60.78
C GLY A 494 -17.24 -2.16 -61.14
N LEU A 495 -16.46 -2.92 -60.38
CA LEU A 495 -15.12 -3.36 -60.79
C LEU A 495 -15.22 -4.81 -61.23
N LYS A 496 -14.93 -5.11 -62.50
CA LYS A 496 -15.11 -6.46 -63.03
C LYS A 496 -14.16 -7.48 -62.39
N GLY A 497 -14.66 -8.71 -62.21
CA GLY A 497 -13.89 -9.88 -61.82
C GLY A 497 -13.13 -10.52 -63.00
N LEU A 498 -12.60 -11.73 -62.79
CA LEU A 498 -11.86 -12.49 -63.81
C LEU A 498 -12.73 -13.05 -64.94
N ASP A 499 -14.05 -12.95 -64.84
CA ASP A 499 -15.02 -13.33 -65.87
C ASP A 499 -15.43 -12.15 -66.78
N ASP A 500 -14.92 -10.93 -66.52
CA ASP A 500 -15.31 -9.67 -67.16
C ASP A 500 -16.81 -9.32 -67.03
N ILE A 501 -17.51 -9.92 -66.04
CA ILE A 501 -18.93 -9.65 -65.77
C ILE A 501 -19.06 -8.61 -64.62
N SER A 502 -20.17 -7.88 -64.61
CA SER A 502 -20.69 -7.17 -63.44
C SER A 502 -22.03 -7.80 -63.11
N CYS A 503 -22.18 -8.33 -61.89
CA CYS A 503 -23.45 -8.95 -61.49
C CYS A 503 -24.42 -7.90 -60.94
N ASP A 504 -25.71 -8.07 -61.23
CA ASP A 504 -26.76 -7.17 -60.77
C ASP A 504 -27.17 -7.50 -59.32
N VAL A 505 -27.46 -6.48 -58.51
CA VAL A 505 -27.61 -6.63 -57.05
C VAL A 505 -28.86 -7.42 -56.65
N ASP A 506 -29.86 -7.49 -57.53
CA ASP A 506 -31.13 -8.20 -57.30
C ASP A 506 -31.06 -9.69 -57.68
N ILE A 507 -30.01 -10.15 -58.38
CA ILE A 507 -29.78 -11.56 -58.72
C ILE A 507 -28.43 -12.00 -58.13
N GLY A 508 -28.47 -12.35 -56.84
CA GLY A 508 -27.29 -12.54 -55.99
C GLY A 508 -26.17 -13.37 -56.64
N CYS A 509 -24.99 -12.77 -56.74
CA CYS A 509 -23.82 -13.32 -57.43
C CYS A 509 -23.40 -14.66 -56.80
N GLN A 510 -23.67 -15.76 -57.49
CA GLN A 510 -23.18 -17.08 -57.11
C GLN A 510 -21.72 -17.23 -57.56
N GLY A 511 -20.83 -17.01 -56.60
CA GLY A 511 -19.40 -16.90 -56.84
C GLY A 511 -18.93 -15.46 -56.76
N ASP A 512 -17.68 -15.32 -56.35
CA ASP A 512 -16.90 -14.10 -56.48
C ASP A 512 -15.67 -14.47 -57.32
N TYR A 513 -15.44 -13.70 -58.37
CA TYR A 513 -14.54 -14.05 -59.47
C TYR A 513 -13.19 -13.34 -59.31
N SER A 514 -12.82 -12.94 -58.09
CA SER A 514 -11.55 -12.29 -57.75
C SER A 514 -10.32 -13.22 -57.77
N SER A 515 -9.19 -12.68 -58.25
CA SER A 515 -7.85 -13.21 -57.97
C SER A 515 -7.51 -13.17 -56.48
N PHE A 516 -6.50 -13.93 -56.03
CA PHE A 516 -6.09 -13.87 -54.62
C PHE A 516 -5.48 -12.51 -54.27
N SER A 517 -4.97 -11.77 -55.26
CA SER A 517 -4.56 -10.37 -55.10
C SER A 517 -5.76 -9.45 -54.78
N GLN A 518 -6.84 -9.53 -55.55
CA GLN A 518 -8.09 -8.80 -55.31
C GLN A 518 -8.72 -9.18 -53.96
N LEU A 519 -8.77 -10.48 -53.62
CA LEU A 519 -9.23 -10.94 -52.31
C LEU A 519 -8.37 -10.37 -51.15
N GLY A 520 -7.04 -10.29 -51.33
CA GLY A 520 -6.14 -9.66 -50.38
C GLY A 520 -6.41 -8.16 -50.21
N GLN A 521 -6.81 -7.47 -51.28
CA GLN A 521 -7.25 -6.08 -51.26
C GLN A 521 -8.62 -5.92 -50.58
N GLU A 522 -9.56 -6.84 -50.74
CA GLU A 522 -10.82 -6.82 -49.97
C GLU A 522 -10.57 -7.00 -48.46
N VAL A 523 -9.67 -7.91 -48.06
CA VAL A 523 -9.27 -8.06 -46.65
C VAL A 523 -8.59 -6.79 -46.11
N ASN A 524 -7.74 -6.13 -46.90
CA ASN A 524 -7.17 -4.82 -46.55
C ASN A 524 -8.25 -3.74 -46.34
N ASN A 525 -9.24 -3.69 -47.22
CA ASN A 525 -10.33 -2.71 -47.16
C ASN A 525 -11.21 -2.98 -45.94
N ALA A 526 -11.57 -4.24 -45.67
CA ALA A 526 -12.29 -4.67 -44.48
C ALA A 526 -11.56 -4.27 -43.18
N ILE A 527 -10.24 -4.49 -43.10
CA ILE A 527 -9.42 -4.06 -41.96
C ILE A 527 -9.41 -2.53 -41.81
N THR A 528 -9.35 -1.79 -42.93
CA THR A 528 -9.44 -0.32 -42.92
C THR A 528 -10.78 0.14 -42.33
N THR A 529 -11.90 -0.46 -42.75
CA THR A 529 -13.24 -0.19 -42.21
C THR A 529 -13.34 -0.54 -40.72
N ILE A 530 -12.81 -1.69 -40.29
CA ILE A 530 -12.77 -2.09 -38.87
C ILE A 530 -11.99 -1.08 -38.03
N LYS A 531 -10.85 -0.59 -38.53
CA LYS A 531 -10.01 0.40 -37.85
C LYS A 531 -10.67 1.78 -37.78
N GLN A 532 -11.41 2.18 -38.81
CA GLN A 532 -12.23 3.40 -38.78
C GLN A 532 -13.41 3.27 -37.80
N TYR A 533 -14.01 2.08 -37.69
CA TYR A 533 -15.17 1.82 -36.83
C TYR A 533 -14.83 1.62 -35.34
N LEU A 534 -13.64 1.11 -35.02
CA LEU A 534 -13.21 0.81 -33.65
C LEU A 534 -12.09 1.72 -33.12
N SER A 535 -10.95 1.76 -33.83
CA SER A 535 -9.74 2.56 -33.55
C SER A 535 -8.64 2.18 -34.53
N ASN A 536 -7.79 3.12 -34.94
CA ASN A 536 -6.60 2.83 -35.74
C ASN A 536 -5.62 1.86 -35.06
N HIS A 537 -5.68 1.74 -33.72
CA HIS A 537 -4.87 0.83 -32.93
C HIS A 537 -5.47 -0.57 -32.75
N THR A 538 -6.60 -0.91 -33.38
CA THR A 538 -7.30 -2.20 -33.19
C THR A 538 -6.39 -3.40 -33.47
N GLU A 539 -6.36 -4.35 -32.52
CA GLU A 539 -5.73 -5.66 -32.66
C GLU A 539 -6.70 -6.64 -33.34
N ILE A 540 -6.29 -7.20 -34.48
CA ILE A 540 -7.14 -8.06 -35.32
C ILE A 540 -6.58 -9.49 -35.37
N VAL A 541 -7.46 -10.48 -35.29
CA VAL A 541 -7.19 -11.87 -35.68
C VAL A 541 -7.95 -12.17 -36.96
N LEU A 542 -7.27 -12.71 -37.98
CA LEU A 542 -7.91 -13.23 -39.18
C LEU A 542 -8.24 -14.70 -38.97
N LEU A 543 -9.46 -15.12 -39.31
CA LEU A 543 -9.86 -16.52 -39.33
C LEU A 543 -10.48 -16.84 -40.70
N GLY A 544 -9.74 -17.59 -41.52
CA GLY A 544 -10.13 -17.93 -42.89
C GLY A 544 -10.40 -19.42 -43.09
N HIS A 545 -11.55 -19.74 -43.66
CA HIS A 545 -11.88 -21.09 -44.14
C HIS A 545 -11.59 -21.21 -45.64
N SER A 546 -11.03 -22.34 -46.10
CA SER A 546 -10.80 -22.60 -47.54
C SER A 546 -10.13 -21.41 -48.24
N ARG A 547 -10.70 -20.90 -49.34
CA ARG A 547 -10.25 -19.72 -50.11
C ARG A 547 -10.08 -18.46 -49.24
N GLY A 548 -10.89 -18.26 -48.21
CA GLY A 548 -10.75 -17.15 -47.26
C GLY A 548 -9.42 -17.17 -46.48
N GLY A 549 -8.84 -18.35 -46.28
CA GLY A 549 -7.47 -18.48 -45.75
C GLY A 549 -6.38 -18.11 -46.75
N LEU A 550 -6.62 -18.27 -48.05
CA LEU A 550 -5.73 -17.78 -49.11
C LEU A 550 -5.85 -16.27 -49.28
N ALA A 551 -7.05 -15.71 -49.18
CA ALA A 551 -7.29 -14.26 -49.11
C ALA A 551 -6.52 -13.62 -47.93
N ALA A 552 -6.65 -14.20 -46.73
CA ALA A 552 -5.92 -13.78 -45.54
C ALA A 552 -4.40 -13.82 -45.76
N ARG A 553 -3.89 -14.90 -46.35
CA ARG A 553 -2.46 -15.09 -46.62
C ARG A 553 -1.94 -14.13 -47.69
N SER A 554 -2.71 -13.88 -48.74
CA SER A 554 -2.40 -12.88 -49.77
C SER A 554 -2.28 -11.49 -49.18
N PHE A 555 -3.25 -11.09 -48.35
CA PHE A 555 -3.17 -9.86 -47.57
C PHE A 555 -1.91 -9.79 -46.69
N MET A 556 -1.62 -10.83 -45.90
CA MET A 556 -0.46 -10.84 -44.99
C MET A 556 0.88 -10.81 -45.73
N GLN A 557 0.98 -11.46 -46.90
CA GLN A 557 2.19 -11.46 -47.74
C GLN A 557 2.31 -10.20 -48.64
N GLY A 558 1.22 -9.46 -48.84
CA GLY A 558 1.17 -8.27 -49.70
C GLY A 558 1.82 -7.02 -49.12
N GLY A 559 1.81 -5.94 -49.90
CA GLY A 559 2.43 -4.64 -49.55
C GLY A 559 1.66 -3.76 -48.56
N TYR A 560 0.54 -4.25 -47.99
CA TYR A 560 -0.37 -3.43 -47.19
C TYR A 560 0.19 -3.09 -45.80
N GLU A 561 0.10 -1.82 -45.38
CA GLU A 561 0.49 -1.40 -44.01
C GLU A 561 -0.41 -1.99 -42.92
N ASN A 562 -1.69 -2.23 -43.26
CA ASN A 562 -2.71 -2.74 -42.34
C ASN A 562 -2.36 -4.10 -41.71
N LYS A 563 -1.44 -4.88 -42.29
CA LYS A 563 -0.97 -6.14 -41.69
C LYS A 563 -0.28 -5.94 -40.34
N ASN A 564 0.15 -4.71 -40.02
CA ASN A 564 0.67 -4.35 -38.70
C ASN A 564 -0.41 -4.32 -37.60
N SER A 565 -1.69 -4.26 -37.97
CA SER A 565 -2.83 -4.38 -37.03
C SER A 565 -3.24 -5.85 -36.79
N VAL A 566 -2.68 -6.82 -37.51
CA VAL A 566 -3.00 -8.26 -37.36
C VAL A 566 -2.01 -8.94 -36.41
N LEU A 567 -2.52 -9.49 -35.30
CA LEU A 567 -1.75 -10.28 -34.35
C LEU A 567 -1.54 -11.73 -34.83
N SER A 568 -2.55 -12.30 -35.46
CA SER A 568 -2.59 -13.72 -35.80
C SER A 568 -3.47 -13.98 -37.02
N MET A 569 -3.05 -14.96 -37.82
CA MET A 569 -3.84 -15.52 -38.91
C MET A 569 -4.07 -17.00 -38.62
N ILE A 570 -5.34 -17.38 -38.48
CA ILE A 570 -5.80 -18.76 -38.34
C ILE A 570 -6.42 -19.17 -39.66
N THR A 571 -6.01 -20.32 -40.19
CA THR A 571 -6.55 -20.89 -41.42
C THR A 571 -7.09 -22.29 -41.15
N THR A 572 -8.19 -22.67 -41.78
CA THR A 572 -8.83 -23.97 -41.58
C THR A 572 -9.32 -24.52 -42.92
N GLY A 573 -8.92 -25.74 -43.26
CA GLY A 573 -9.22 -26.34 -44.56
C GLY A 573 -8.72 -25.53 -45.76
N THR A 574 -7.55 -24.90 -45.67
CA THR A 574 -7.05 -23.91 -46.67
C THR A 574 -5.99 -24.51 -47.64
N PRO A 575 -6.15 -24.38 -48.97
CA PRO A 575 -5.19 -24.86 -49.99
C PRO A 575 -3.85 -24.12 -50.06
N HIS A 576 -3.07 -24.13 -48.98
CA HIS A 576 -1.79 -23.40 -48.90
C HIS A 576 -0.72 -23.84 -49.93
N LYS A 577 -0.90 -24.98 -50.60
CA LYS A 577 -0.04 -25.43 -51.70
C LYS A 577 -0.75 -25.44 -53.06
N GLY A 578 -1.98 -24.93 -53.11
CA GLY A 578 -2.97 -25.26 -54.14
C GLY A 578 -3.56 -26.65 -53.92
N THR A 579 -4.25 -27.13 -54.95
CA THR A 579 -4.96 -28.41 -55.02
C THR A 579 -4.83 -28.95 -56.45
N PRO A 580 -4.65 -30.27 -56.66
CA PRO A 580 -4.66 -30.85 -57.99
C PRO A 580 -6.00 -30.64 -58.70
N PHE A 581 -7.12 -30.63 -57.96
CA PHE A 581 -8.47 -30.48 -58.50
C PHE A 581 -8.69 -29.10 -59.15
N GLY A 582 -7.94 -28.07 -58.76
CA GLY A 582 -8.00 -26.76 -59.42
C GLY A 582 -7.68 -26.80 -60.92
N ARG A 583 -6.93 -27.83 -61.38
CA ARG A 583 -6.63 -28.05 -62.81
C ARG A 583 -7.85 -28.42 -63.66
N ILE A 584 -9.00 -28.80 -63.07
CA ILE A 584 -10.19 -29.20 -63.85
C ILE A 584 -10.73 -28.06 -64.71
N TYR A 585 -10.65 -26.81 -64.22
CA TYR A 585 -11.03 -25.64 -65.01
C TYR A 585 -10.17 -25.54 -66.27
N ASP A 586 -8.84 -25.56 -66.09
CA ASP A 586 -7.89 -25.48 -67.19
C ASP A 586 -8.04 -26.65 -68.19
N TYR A 587 -8.35 -27.86 -67.69
CA TYR A 587 -8.66 -29.02 -68.52
C TYR A 587 -9.89 -28.79 -69.42
N LEU A 588 -11.03 -28.40 -68.83
CA LEU A 588 -12.28 -28.16 -69.56
C LEU A 588 -12.10 -27.06 -70.62
N GLN A 589 -11.40 -25.98 -70.27
CA GLN A 589 -11.09 -24.87 -71.18
C GLN A 589 -10.19 -25.29 -72.36
N GLN A 590 -9.22 -26.19 -72.13
CA GLN A 590 -8.25 -26.62 -73.15
C GLN A 590 -8.74 -27.75 -74.05
N ASN A 591 -9.58 -28.65 -73.53
CA ASN A 591 -9.89 -29.93 -74.20
C ASN A 591 -11.36 -30.06 -74.63
N CYS A 592 -12.29 -29.43 -73.90
CA CYS A 592 -13.73 -29.70 -74.00
C CYS A 592 -14.58 -28.47 -74.35
N LEU A 593 -13.96 -27.41 -74.89
CA LEU A 593 -14.66 -26.24 -75.41
C LEU A 593 -14.63 -26.17 -76.96
N PRO A 594 -15.73 -25.73 -77.60
CA PRO A 594 -17.00 -25.32 -77.00
C PRO A 594 -17.85 -26.53 -76.57
N GLU A 595 -18.53 -26.42 -75.43
CA GLU A 595 -19.43 -27.47 -74.86
C GLU A 595 -20.39 -28.05 -75.91
N SER A 596 -20.89 -27.22 -76.83
CA SER A 596 -21.81 -27.62 -77.89
C SER A 596 -21.23 -28.61 -78.92
N ALA A 597 -19.92 -28.82 -78.94
CA ALA A 597 -19.27 -29.83 -79.79
C ALA A 597 -19.28 -31.23 -79.17
N HIS A 598 -19.54 -31.34 -77.86
CA HIS A 598 -19.44 -32.56 -77.05
C HIS A 598 -20.79 -32.91 -76.41
N LYS A 599 -21.83 -33.03 -77.24
CA LYS A 599 -23.19 -33.36 -76.80
C LYS A 599 -23.76 -34.50 -77.62
N ASN A 600 -24.05 -35.60 -76.94
CA ASN A 600 -24.40 -36.90 -77.50
C ASN A 600 -23.27 -37.44 -78.41
N ASP A 601 -22.00 -37.24 -78.01
CA ASP A 601 -20.82 -37.78 -78.68
C ASP A 601 -20.25 -39.04 -77.99
N ASN A 602 -20.68 -39.33 -76.75
CA ASN A 602 -20.22 -40.44 -75.91
C ASN A 602 -18.68 -40.48 -75.72
N GLY A 603 -18.01 -39.33 -75.74
CA GLY A 603 -16.57 -39.19 -75.52
C GLY A 603 -16.23 -38.57 -74.15
N ASP A 604 -14.95 -38.66 -73.76
CA ASP A 604 -14.41 -38.19 -72.48
C ASP A 604 -14.95 -36.81 -72.04
N CYS A 605 -15.12 -35.87 -72.99
CA CYS A 605 -15.60 -34.52 -72.72
C CYS A 605 -17.10 -34.41 -72.42
N GLU A 606 -17.95 -35.32 -72.90
CA GLU A 606 -19.36 -35.36 -72.52
C GLU A 606 -19.48 -35.78 -71.05
N ASP A 607 -18.84 -36.90 -70.67
CA ASP A 607 -18.76 -37.38 -69.27
C ASP A 607 -18.28 -36.26 -68.33
N ASP A 608 -17.21 -35.55 -68.73
CA ASP A 608 -16.62 -34.44 -67.98
C ASP A 608 -17.58 -33.23 -67.84
N TRP A 609 -18.45 -32.95 -68.82
CA TRP A 609 -19.49 -31.92 -68.71
C TRP A 609 -20.69 -32.39 -67.88
N GLU A 610 -21.14 -33.65 -67.99
CA GLU A 610 -22.22 -34.20 -67.16
C GLU A 610 -21.83 -34.22 -65.68
N ALA A 611 -20.61 -34.67 -65.36
CA ALA A 611 -20.02 -34.55 -64.03
C ALA A 611 -19.99 -33.08 -63.57
N ALA A 612 -19.55 -32.14 -64.42
CA ALA A 612 -19.57 -30.71 -64.09
C ALA A 612 -20.99 -30.17 -63.78
N TYR A 613 -22.02 -30.67 -64.46
CA TYR A 613 -23.42 -30.33 -64.18
C TYR A 613 -23.94 -30.91 -62.85
N VAL A 614 -23.47 -32.09 -62.45
CA VAL A 614 -23.77 -32.67 -61.13
C VAL A 614 -23.06 -31.91 -60.01
N ILE A 615 -21.75 -31.70 -60.16
CA ILE A 615 -20.87 -31.05 -59.15
C ILE A 615 -21.33 -29.61 -58.86
N LYS A 616 -21.85 -28.88 -59.88
CA LYS A 616 -22.30 -27.49 -59.79
C LYS A 616 -23.19 -27.15 -58.58
N LYS A 617 -24.00 -28.11 -58.10
CA LYS A 617 -24.90 -27.93 -56.95
C LYS A 617 -24.16 -27.62 -55.64
N GLU A 618 -22.91 -28.08 -55.52
CA GLU A 618 -22.06 -27.93 -54.33
C GLU A 618 -20.81 -27.08 -54.61
N LEU A 619 -20.34 -27.05 -55.87
CA LEU A 619 -19.20 -26.29 -56.34
C LEU A 619 -19.30 -26.10 -57.86
N ASP A 620 -19.42 -24.88 -58.39
CA ASP A 620 -19.31 -24.71 -59.86
C ASP A 620 -17.83 -24.82 -60.27
N ILE A 621 -17.42 -25.96 -60.84
CA ILE A 621 -16.03 -26.21 -61.28
C ILE A 621 -15.66 -25.47 -62.58
N ARG A 622 -16.63 -24.82 -63.21
CA ARG A 622 -16.55 -24.26 -64.57
C ARG A 622 -16.18 -22.77 -64.55
N ILE A 623 -15.72 -22.26 -63.40
CA ILE A 623 -15.43 -20.83 -63.14
C ILE A 623 -13.92 -20.55 -63.01
N PRO A 624 -13.41 -19.38 -63.47
CA PRO A 624 -11.98 -19.05 -63.41
C PRO A 624 -11.32 -19.17 -62.04
N SER A 625 -12.05 -18.92 -60.95
CA SER A 625 -11.51 -18.98 -59.59
C SER A 625 -11.19 -20.41 -59.08
N ILE A 626 -11.59 -21.45 -59.83
CA ILE A 626 -11.16 -22.85 -59.63
C ILE A 626 -9.73 -23.04 -60.15
N GLY A 627 -9.42 -22.54 -61.35
CA GLY A 627 -8.07 -22.57 -61.94
C GLY A 627 -7.02 -21.93 -61.04
N LEU A 628 -7.38 -20.83 -60.36
CA LEU A 628 -6.50 -20.18 -59.37
C LEU A 628 -6.09 -21.09 -58.21
N LEU A 629 -6.88 -22.10 -57.87
CA LEU A 629 -6.58 -23.05 -56.79
C LEU A 629 -5.62 -24.16 -57.25
N SER A 630 -5.36 -24.31 -58.56
CA SER A 630 -4.35 -25.23 -59.10
C SER A 630 -2.99 -25.01 -58.42
N GLU A 631 -2.29 -26.10 -58.11
CA GLU A 631 -0.96 -26.03 -57.48
C GLU A 631 0.05 -25.20 -58.28
N ASP A 632 -0.11 -25.18 -59.60
CA ASP A 632 0.83 -24.55 -60.53
C ASP A 632 0.33 -23.16 -61.00
N SER A 633 -0.79 -22.68 -60.44
CA SER A 633 -1.37 -21.37 -60.79
C SER A 633 -0.42 -20.22 -60.46
N THR A 634 -0.59 -19.09 -61.15
CA THR A 634 0.15 -17.85 -60.88
C THR A 634 -0.02 -17.39 -59.43
N ASP A 635 -1.22 -17.52 -58.89
CA ASP A 635 -1.59 -17.02 -57.57
C ASP A 635 -1.03 -17.91 -56.46
N ILE A 636 -1.19 -19.23 -56.57
CA ILE A 636 -0.57 -20.18 -55.64
C ILE A 636 0.96 -20.11 -55.71
N THR A 637 1.54 -20.00 -56.90
CA THR A 637 3.00 -19.87 -57.08
C THR A 637 3.52 -18.56 -56.50
N THR A 638 2.79 -17.45 -56.65
CA THR A 638 3.12 -16.16 -56.02
C THR A 638 3.06 -16.27 -54.49
N LEU A 639 2.04 -16.94 -53.93
CA LEU A 639 1.95 -17.17 -52.48
C LEU A 639 3.04 -18.12 -51.97
N LYS A 640 3.44 -19.14 -52.74
CA LYS A 640 4.58 -20.03 -52.43
C LYS A 640 5.90 -19.24 -52.39
N ASN A 641 6.19 -18.46 -53.43
CA ASN A 641 7.45 -17.71 -53.55
C ASN A 641 7.59 -16.61 -52.49
N ASN A 642 6.49 -15.89 -52.19
CA ASN A 642 6.48 -14.80 -51.21
C ASN A 642 6.31 -15.27 -49.74
N ILE A 643 6.47 -16.57 -49.44
CA ILE A 643 6.23 -17.14 -48.10
C ILE A 643 7.00 -16.43 -46.99
N ASN A 644 8.21 -15.95 -47.29
CA ASN A 644 9.05 -15.21 -46.34
C ASN A 644 8.41 -13.92 -45.82
N ASN A 645 7.42 -13.36 -46.52
CA ASN A 645 6.68 -12.18 -46.05
C ASN A 645 5.75 -12.48 -44.86
N LEU A 646 5.54 -13.75 -44.50
CA LEU A 646 4.88 -14.17 -43.25
C LEU A 646 5.81 -14.20 -42.03
N ASN A 647 7.14 -14.15 -42.22
CA ASN A 647 8.14 -14.37 -41.17
C ASN A 647 8.31 -13.14 -40.24
N ASP A 648 7.27 -12.81 -39.48
CA ASP A 648 7.31 -11.87 -38.36
C ASP A 648 7.20 -12.63 -37.04
N TYR A 649 8.28 -12.63 -36.26
CA TYR A 649 8.36 -13.30 -34.95
C TYR A 649 7.36 -12.79 -33.90
N ASN A 650 6.72 -11.65 -34.15
CA ASN A 650 5.68 -11.09 -33.28
C ASN A 650 4.26 -11.55 -33.64
N LYS A 651 4.08 -12.30 -34.74
CA LYS A 651 2.78 -12.79 -35.22
C LYS A 651 2.68 -14.30 -35.11
N THR A 652 1.49 -14.80 -34.79
CA THR A 652 1.23 -16.26 -34.71
C THR A 652 0.37 -16.71 -35.89
N HIS A 653 0.91 -17.58 -36.74
CA HIS A 653 0.15 -18.22 -37.81
C HIS A 653 -0.27 -19.63 -37.37
N VAL A 654 -1.53 -19.99 -37.59
CA VAL A 654 -2.11 -21.28 -37.19
C VAL A 654 -2.79 -21.92 -38.40
N GLN A 655 -2.54 -23.21 -38.61
CA GLN A 655 -3.25 -24.02 -39.61
C GLN A 655 -3.99 -25.15 -38.90
N LEU A 656 -5.31 -25.24 -39.12
CA LEU A 656 -6.16 -26.35 -38.73
C LEU A 656 -6.38 -27.23 -39.97
N ILE A 657 -5.97 -28.49 -39.88
CA ILE A 657 -6.01 -29.47 -40.96
C ILE A 657 -7.07 -30.52 -40.60
N TYR A 658 -7.91 -30.87 -41.57
CA TYR A 658 -8.87 -31.97 -41.42
C TYR A 658 -8.18 -33.30 -41.76
N HIS A 659 -8.35 -34.30 -40.91
CA HIS A 659 -7.91 -35.67 -41.17
C HIS A 659 -9.09 -36.52 -41.66
N ASN A 660 -8.81 -37.59 -42.40
CA ASN A 660 -9.80 -38.56 -42.90
C ASN A 660 -10.93 -37.91 -43.73
N LYS A 661 -10.57 -36.95 -44.59
CA LYS A 661 -11.44 -36.38 -45.62
C LYS A 661 -10.89 -36.72 -47.00
N THR A 662 -11.76 -37.29 -47.84
CA THR A 662 -11.45 -37.75 -49.20
C THR A 662 -11.22 -36.56 -50.13
N PHE A 663 -10.10 -36.56 -50.86
CA PHE A 663 -9.84 -35.59 -51.93
C PHE A 663 -10.82 -35.79 -53.09
N GLY A 664 -11.36 -34.69 -53.62
CA GLY A 664 -12.38 -34.68 -54.68
C GLY A 664 -13.83 -34.77 -54.19
N ASP A 665 -14.10 -35.40 -53.05
CA ASP A 665 -15.44 -35.73 -52.53
C ASP A 665 -16.36 -34.50 -52.34
N VAL A 666 -17.23 -34.20 -53.33
CA VAL A 666 -18.03 -32.96 -53.33
C VAL A 666 -19.34 -33.04 -52.54
N SER A 667 -19.73 -34.22 -52.07
CA SER A 667 -20.79 -34.40 -51.06
C SER A 667 -20.55 -35.71 -50.32
N LEU A 668 -21.26 -35.99 -49.22
CA LEU A 668 -21.15 -37.25 -48.46
C LEU A 668 -21.45 -38.54 -49.27
N PHE A 669 -21.90 -38.42 -50.52
CA PHE A 669 -22.34 -39.54 -51.37
C PHE A 669 -21.84 -39.46 -52.82
N TYR A 670 -20.97 -38.50 -53.17
CA TYR A 670 -20.53 -38.31 -54.56
C TYR A 670 -19.08 -37.84 -54.62
N ASN A 671 -18.25 -38.71 -55.17
CA ASN A 671 -16.86 -38.46 -55.55
C ASN A 671 -16.79 -38.32 -57.08
N PRO A 672 -16.33 -37.18 -57.63
CA PRO A 672 -16.19 -36.98 -59.06
C PRO A 672 -15.01 -37.74 -59.67
N LEU A 673 -14.08 -38.25 -58.84
CA LEU A 673 -12.95 -39.09 -59.26
C LEU A 673 -13.29 -40.58 -59.00
N PRO A 674 -12.93 -41.50 -59.90
CA PRO A 674 -13.43 -42.88 -59.87
C PRO A 674 -12.80 -43.75 -58.76
N SER A 675 -13.40 -43.75 -57.57
CA SER A 675 -13.01 -44.65 -56.47
C SER A 675 -13.54 -46.09 -56.59
N GLN A 676 -13.50 -46.66 -57.81
CA GLN A 676 -14.14 -47.92 -58.23
C GLN A 676 -15.68 -47.93 -58.16
N GLY A 677 -16.35 -47.58 -59.26
CA GLY A 677 -17.81 -47.70 -59.39
C GLY A 677 -18.32 -47.39 -60.79
N TRP A 678 -19.45 -47.98 -61.19
CA TRP A 678 -20.13 -47.71 -62.46
C TRP A 678 -21.22 -46.65 -62.24
N PHE A 679 -20.83 -45.40 -62.02
CA PHE A 679 -21.74 -44.26 -61.99
C PHE A 679 -21.60 -43.47 -63.29
N LEU A 680 -22.72 -43.05 -63.87
CA LEU A 680 -22.75 -42.42 -65.20
C LEU A 680 -22.19 -40.98 -65.18
N ASP A 681 -22.25 -40.30 -64.05
CA ASP A 681 -21.85 -38.90 -63.90
C ASP A 681 -20.47 -38.74 -63.23
N GLN A 682 -19.38 -39.29 -63.79
CA GLN A 682 -18.01 -39.16 -63.23
C GLN A 682 -17.05 -38.47 -64.22
N LEU A 683 -15.98 -37.86 -63.69
CA LEU A 683 -14.92 -37.31 -64.55
C LEU A 683 -14.18 -38.44 -65.27
N SER A 684 -13.82 -38.19 -66.52
CA SER A 684 -13.16 -39.16 -67.38
C SER A 684 -11.75 -39.53 -66.87
N ASP A 685 -11.27 -40.73 -67.24
CA ASP A 685 -9.86 -41.13 -67.04
C ASP A 685 -8.89 -40.05 -67.56
N ARG A 686 -9.27 -39.27 -68.59
CA ARG A 686 -8.43 -38.19 -69.15
C ARG A 686 -8.40 -36.98 -68.23
N ALA A 687 -9.54 -36.53 -67.73
CA ALA A 687 -9.62 -35.46 -66.74
C ALA A 687 -8.91 -35.83 -65.45
N GLU A 688 -9.09 -37.05 -64.92
CA GLU A 688 -8.36 -37.51 -63.73
C GLU A 688 -6.84 -37.43 -63.94
N ARG A 689 -6.32 -37.99 -65.05
CA ARG A 689 -4.87 -37.97 -65.34
C ARG A 689 -4.32 -36.55 -65.49
N PHE A 690 -5.12 -35.60 -65.98
CA PHE A 690 -4.75 -34.19 -66.07
C PHE A 690 -4.79 -33.50 -64.69
N ILE A 691 -5.84 -33.73 -63.89
CA ILE A 691 -5.99 -33.27 -62.50
C ILE A 691 -4.81 -33.73 -61.64
N LEU A 692 -4.44 -35.01 -61.75
CA LEU A 692 -3.34 -35.57 -60.96
C LEU A 692 -1.95 -35.23 -61.53
N ASN A 693 -1.86 -34.68 -62.74
CA ASN A 693 -0.61 -34.36 -63.44
C ASN A 693 0.40 -35.53 -63.40
N GLY A 694 -0.10 -36.75 -63.66
CA GLY A 694 0.69 -37.99 -63.61
C GLY A 694 1.10 -38.50 -62.22
N GLN A 695 0.63 -37.88 -61.13
CA GLN A 695 0.84 -38.37 -59.76
C GLN A 695 -0.21 -39.43 -59.36
N SER A 696 0.08 -40.20 -58.30
CA SER A 696 -0.88 -41.14 -57.72
C SER A 696 -1.89 -40.41 -56.83
N PHE A 697 -3.19 -40.71 -57.00
CA PHE A 697 -4.27 -40.25 -56.12
C PHE A 697 -4.04 -40.69 -54.65
N ASP A 698 -3.83 -39.71 -53.75
CA ASP A 698 -3.87 -39.89 -52.29
C ASP A 698 -5.21 -39.33 -51.78
N PRO A 699 -6.23 -40.19 -51.54
CA PRO A 699 -7.54 -39.70 -51.10
C PRO A 699 -7.49 -39.07 -49.72
N LEU A 700 -6.58 -39.43 -48.81
CA LEU A 700 -6.75 -39.19 -47.37
C LEU A 700 -6.38 -37.77 -46.91
N LYS A 701 -6.29 -36.82 -47.84
CA LYS A 701 -5.62 -35.53 -47.64
C LYS A 701 -6.40 -34.37 -48.27
N GLY A 702 -7.55 -34.06 -47.67
CA GLY A 702 -8.33 -32.86 -47.99
C GLY A 702 -7.46 -31.60 -48.04
N ASP A 703 -7.23 -31.09 -49.25
CA ASP A 703 -6.32 -30.00 -49.55
C ASP A 703 -6.97 -28.62 -49.34
N GLY A 704 -8.29 -28.54 -49.36
CA GLY A 704 -9.06 -27.37 -48.92
C GLY A 704 -10.01 -26.77 -49.96
N ILE A 705 -10.22 -27.43 -51.10
CA ILE A 705 -11.55 -27.35 -51.72
C ILE A 705 -12.48 -28.14 -50.79
N VAL A 706 -13.47 -27.44 -50.22
CA VAL A 706 -14.43 -27.99 -49.27
C VAL A 706 -15.82 -27.62 -49.77
N PRO A 707 -16.70 -28.57 -50.08
CA PRO A 707 -18.07 -28.31 -50.55
C PRO A 707 -18.92 -27.52 -49.57
N SER A 708 -19.96 -26.84 -50.05
CA SER A 708 -20.84 -26.00 -49.21
C SER A 708 -21.35 -26.75 -47.97
N SER A 709 -21.83 -27.98 -48.15
CA SER A 709 -22.29 -28.88 -47.08
C SER A 709 -21.20 -29.31 -46.10
N ASN A 710 -19.93 -29.34 -46.52
CA ASN A 710 -18.77 -29.69 -45.70
C ASN A 710 -18.10 -28.47 -45.04
N GLN A 711 -18.42 -27.22 -45.43
CA GLN A 711 -17.79 -26.03 -44.82
C GLN A 711 -18.36 -25.67 -43.44
N MET A 712 -19.53 -26.21 -43.09
CA MET A 712 -20.23 -25.85 -41.84
C MET A 712 -19.43 -26.27 -40.60
N PHE A 713 -19.12 -25.28 -39.76
CA PHE A 713 -18.32 -25.45 -38.55
C PHE A 713 -19.18 -26.04 -37.41
N ASN A 714 -19.33 -27.37 -37.36
CA ASN A 714 -20.04 -28.09 -36.29
C ASN A 714 -19.25 -28.11 -34.96
#